data_AF-A0A135WLG4-F1
#
_entry.id   AF-A0A135WLG4-F1
#
_cell.length_a   1.000
_cell.length_b   1.000
_cell.length_c   1.000
_cell.angle_alpha   90.00
_cell.angle_beta   90.00
_cell.angle_gamma   90.00
#
_symmetry.space_group_name_H-M   'P 1'
#
loop_
_entity.id
_entity.type
_entity.pdbx_description
1 polymer ?
#
loop_
_entity_poly.entity_id
_entity_poly.type
_entity_poly.pdbx_seq_one_letter_code
_entity_poly.pdbx_strand_id
1 'polypeptide(L)'
;MKKKSERQKPQKRKKIMLFTLGALCLLGLVFPFLLNIYLNHKLPDLINEKTPYQISLKDFDLNLLKGNISAHSISIRTKQKNDPAITQISGNIKALEIGNIGIWNAVFNKSYKAGHVKLIDPNLQIVSGKSKKKKDSTQKKTDFAIENILVTNGNISVKGNDNKDLFKGKNVNINLTEIHQSKDVSKIPVAFKDFKIDAHDVLITVNELYRISAGKIDAKNKQLRISGFHLKPVENPALYNAKNIFDLKINELAAENFTIDRDSLIVENAKFSKPQLIVTSTNKKTVKENPKEVNLKIGIKNLDLQQGSVLVQQQNKTKTASVDNFHVGLQDIVFDKNTVKEKIPFAFSTHNIEFENIYFKTDPLQAVSIKKISSDNSDIFISDAQLNAIGKSSTKDVFNIKTEKIEILNNASKFVGQQLQLKLGEINVYSPDIKIIAAVNKKKIAGQTQNQPPDLLVNLGALNLINGTFSQEKQGSRKLKVGNFNVKLNSVTSNRNILKESIPFHVKNHLITANTIDIDAGKYYNLKIGDVKNTGKTTHINNFGFLPKYSRERFNKMIAVEEDLYTIKVKSINIVDQNSVIGDKTSINLDHILFDGVDCNIYHDLAPPDDIGIRYMFSKKLRDVKFPLYVKQIDVKNSKLTYEEIAEKAQIPGKITFDHFNAKIANVNSAKMKGKPTLVKLDSDFKFFGDAATDVHWQFDVANKNDDYAINGTIRDLSVENANLFVRPYLNVSLDGKINYLKFDYKGNSKKIGGNFYFKYTDMHVNFMNKNTGKERKLLTAIANIFVKNDSKGEPDHVEVDKERDPNKSFFNTLWQGIMEGLKKYLI
;
A
#
# COMPACT_ATOMS: atom_id res chain seq x y z
N MET A 1 67.26 -63.23 -86.66
CA MET A 1 66.61 -61.98 -87.13
C MET A 1 66.59 -60.94 -86.01
N LYS A 2 66.53 -59.65 -86.39
CA LYS A 2 66.90 -58.41 -85.68
C LYS A 2 65.98 -57.93 -84.52
N LYS A 3 66.60 -57.08 -83.68
CA LYS A 3 66.14 -55.79 -83.06
C LYS A 3 65.56 -55.74 -81.61
N LYS A 4 66.41 -55.16 -80.73
CA LYS A 4 66.26 -53.94 -79.88
C LYS A 4 64.96 -53.63 -79.09
N SER A 5 65.17 -53.51 -77.76
CA SER A 5 64.93 -52.34 -76.87
C SER A 5 63.50 -51.87 -76.54
N GLU A 6 63.14 -51.90 -75.24
CA GLU A 6 62.96 -50.67 -74.42
C GLU A 6 62.88 -50.93 -72.89
N ARG A 7 63.24 -49.90 -72.12
CA ARG A 7 63.52 -49.88 -70.67
C ARG A 7 62.24 -49.68 -69.82
N GLN A 8 62.28 -50.09 -68.52
CA GLN A 8 62.07 -49.19 -67.35
C GLN A 8 62.32 -49.89 -65.97
N LYS A 9 63.05 -49.19 -65.08
CA LYS A 9 63.20 -49.42 -63.61
C LYS A 9 62.01 -48.77 -62.85
N PRO A 10 61.69 -49.08 -61.56
CA PRO A 10 62.59 -49.59 -60.51
C PRO A 10 62.01 -50.67 -59.55
N GLN A 11 62.78 -51.73 -59.27
CA GLN A 11 62.47 -52.77 -58.25
C GLN A 11 63.31 -52.65 -56.95
N LYS A 12 64.41 -51.88 -56.93
CA LYS A 12 65.33 -51.76 -55.77
C LYS A 12 64.86 -50.79 -54.67
N ARG A 13 64.12 -49.71 -55.00
CA ARG A 13 63.56 -48.80 -53.98
C ARG A 13 62.48 -49.48 -53.14
N LYS A 14 61.66 -50.38 -53.72
CA LYS A 14 60.61 -51.11 -52.99
C LYS A 14 61.14 -52.05 -51.90
N LYS A 15 62.28 -52.74 -52.10
CA LYS A 15 62.86 -53.66 -51.09
C LYS A 15 63.51 -52.92 -49.90
N ILE A 16 64.24 -51.83 -50.15
CA ILE A 16 64.80 -51.01 -49.07
C ILE A 16 63.68 -50.30 -48.31
N MET A 17 62.64 -49.83 -49.00
CA MET A 17 61.45 -49.26 -48.39
C MET A 17 60.68 -50.32 -47.58
N LEU A 18 60.59 -51.58 -48.01
CA LEU A 18 59.99 -52.67 -47.21
C LEU A 18 60.82 -53.05 -45.98
N PHE A 19 62.15 -53.09 -46.09
CA PHE A 19 63.03 -53.39 -44.95
C PHE A 19 63.07 -52.26 -43.95
N THR A 20 63.13 -51.00 -44.41
CA THR A 20 63.02 -49.83 -43.53
C THR A 20 61.64 -49.72 -42.92
N LEU A 21 60.57 -50.00 -43.67
CA LEU A 21 59.20 -50.06 -43.14
C LEU A 21 59.03 -51.22 -42.15
N GLY A 22 59.62 -52.39 -42.42
CA GLY A 22 59.62 -53.56 -41.53
C GLY A 22 60.43 -53.32 -40.26
N ALA A 23 61.61 -52.71 -40.35
CA ALA A 23 62.41 -52.30 -39.20
C ALA A 23 61.72 -51.18 -38.40
N LEU A 24 61.10 -50.19 -39.06
CA LEU A 24 60.27 -49.17 -38.40
C LEU A 24 59.02 -49.76 -37.76
N CYS A 25 58.41 -50.80 -38.34
CA CYS A 25 57.29 -51.51 -37.74
C CYS A 25 57.74 -52.32 -36.52
N LEU A 26 58.86 -53.04 -36.62
CA LEU A 26 59.41 -53.83 -35.52
C LEU A 26 59.90 -52.93 -34.37
N LEU A 27 60.55 -51.82 -34.71
CA LEU A 27 60.93 -50.77 -33.75
C LEU A 27 59.69 -50.09 -33.19
N GLY A 28 58.66 -49.83 -33.98
CA GLY A 28 57.35 -49.32 -33.53
C GLY A 28 56.60 -50.28 -32.59
N LEU A 29 56.82 -51.59 -32.71
CA LEU A 29 56.24 -52.62 -31.84
C LEU A 29 57.04 -52.84 -30.54
N VAL A 30 58.37 -52.83 -30.61
CA VAL A 30 59.27 -53.09 -29.47
C VAL A 30 59.52 -51.84 -28.64
N PHE A 31 59.60 -50.66 -29.27
CA PHE A 31 59.89 -49.39 -28.61
C PHE A 31 58.91 -49.05 -27.47
N PRO A 32 57.58 -49.21 -27.60
CA PRO A 32 56.67 -48.95 -26.48
C PRO A 32 56.95 -49.82 -25.25
N PHE A 33 57.37 -51.08 -25.45
CA PHE A 33 57.69 -52.00 -24.37
C PHE A 33 59.00 -51.63 -23.67
N LEU A 34 60.06 -51.34 -24.45
CA LEU A 34 61.34 -50.88 -23.90
C LEU A 34 61.20 -49.52 -23.20
N LEU A 35 60.41 -48.61 -23.77
CA LEU A 35 60.10 -47.32 -23.15
C LEU A 35 59.32 -47.50 -21.85
N ASN A 36 58.42 -48.49 -21.77
CA ASN A 36 57.69 -48.81 -20.54
C ASN A 36 58.62 -49.25 -19.41
N ILE A 37 59.52 -50.21 -19.70
CA ILE A 37 60.52 -50.69 -18.73
C ILE A 37 61.43 -49.55 -18.29
N TYR A 38 61.92 -48.75 -19.24
CA TYR A 38 62.78 -47.60 -18.94
C TYR A 38 62.09 -46.60 -18.02
N LEU A 39 60.86 -46.20 -18.33
CA LEU A 39 60.12 -45.24 -17.51
C LEU A 39 59.72 -45.81 -16.15
N ASN A 40 59.43 -47.11 -16.01
CA ASN A 40 59.18 -47.73 -14.70
C ASN A 40 60.34 -47.54 -13.73
N HIS A 41 61.57 -47.62 -14.21
CA HIS A 41 62.74 -47.40 -13.36
C HIS A 41 63.17 -45.93 -13.26
N LYS A 42 63.10 -45.17 -14.35
CA LYS A 42 63.69 -43.82 -14.42
C LYS A 42 62.70 -42.68 -14.23
N LEU A 43 61.39 -42.89 -14.36
CA LEU A 43 60.42 -41.81 -14.23
C LEU A 43 60.39 -41.17 -12.84
N PRO A 44 60.46 -41.92 -11.71
CA PRO A 44 60.58 -41.31 -10.38
C PRO A 44 61.82 -40.41 -10.25
N ASP A 45 62.97 -40.87 -10.72
CA ASP A 45 64.23 -40.10 -10.75
C ASP A 45 64.11 -38.85 -11.64
N LEU A 46 63.51 -39.00 -12.83
CA LEU A 46 63.30 -37.90 -13.78
C LEU A 46 62.35 -36.85 -13.23
N ILE A 47 61.28 -37.24 -12.52
CA ILE A 47 60.39 -36.29 -11.85
C ILE A 47 61.18 -35.52 -10.79
N ASN A 48 61.99 -36.21 -9.99
CA ASN A 48 62.87 -35.56 -9.04
C ASN A 48 63.88 -34.64 -9.73
N GLU A 49 64.53 -35.03 -10.81
CA GLU A 49 65.56 -34.21 -11.47
C GLU A 49 64.97 -32.98 -12.19
N LYS A 50 63.87 -33.19 -12.94
CA LYS A 50 63.32 -32.20 -13.88
C LYS A 50 62.21 -31.33 -13.30
N THR A 51 61.66 -31.65 -12.13
CA THR A 51 60.60 -30.87 -11.49
C THR A 51 61.07 -30.20 -10.19
N PRO A 52 60.39 -29.15 -9.71
CA PRO A 52 60.73 -28.52 -8.43
C PRO A 52 60.29 -29.34 -7.21
N TYR A 53 59.81 -30.57 -7.42
CA TYR A 53 59.29 -31.44 -6.37
C TYR A 53 60.29 -32.54 -6.04
N GLN A 54 60.40 -32.86 -4.76
CA GLN A 54 61.01 -34.07 -4.25
C GLN A 54 59.88 -35.06 -3.95
N ILE A 55 59.84 -36.14 -4.71
CA ILE A 55 58.85 -37.21 -4.62
C ILE A 55 59.58 -38.51 -4.26
N SER A 56 59.12 -39.17 -3.20
CA SER A 56 59.47 -40.55 -2.87
C SER A 56 58.27 -41.43 -3.18
N LEU A 57 58.49 -42.51 -3.93
CA LEU A 57 57.48 -43.47 -4.37
C LEU A 57 57.96 -44.87 -4.02
N LYS A 58 57.09 -45.72 -3.46
CA LYS A 58 57.30 -47.18 -3.35
C LYS A 58 56.36 -47.90 -4.31
N ASP A 59 56.77 -49.06 -4.80
CA ASP A 59 55.97 -49.92 -5.68
C ASP A 59 55.34 -49.16 -6.85
N PHE A 60 56.16 -48.34 -7.53
CA PHE A 60 55.73 -47.56 -8.69
C PHE A 60 55.60 -48.48 -9.92
N ASP A 61 54.43 -48.46 -10.55
CA ASP A 61 54.17 -49.15 -11.81
C ASP A 61 53.46 -48.23 -12.81
N LEU A 62 53.97 -48.21 -14.04
CA LEU A 62 53.47 -47.53 -15.21
C LEU A 62 53.26 -48.56 -16.33
N ASN A 63 52.07 -48.53 -16.92
CA ASN A 63 51.75 -49.25 -18.14
C ASN A 63 51.37 -48.25 -19.23
N LEU A 64 52.30 -47.96 -20.14
CA LEU A 64 52.15 -47.03 -21.26
C LEU A 64 51.07 -47.45 -22.26
N LEU A 65 50.86 -48.76 -22.44
CA LEU A 65 49.87 -49.29 -23.39
C LEU A 65 48.44 -49.17 -22.85
N LYS A 66 48.23 -49.55 -21.58
CA LYS A 66 46.93 -49.49 -20.90
C LYS A 66 46.62 -48.10 -20.32
N GLY A 67 47.63 -47.24 -20.16
CA GLY A 67 47.48 -45.94 -19.51
C GLY A 67 47.26 -46.06 -18.00
N ASN A 68 47.92 -47.01 -17.33
CA ASN A 68 47.76 -47.18 -15.87
C ASN A 68 49.00 -46.70 -15.14
N ILE A 69 48.81 -46.02 -14.01
CA ILE A 69 49.85 -45.54 -13.10
C ILE A 69 49.43 -45.94 -11.69
N SER A 70 50.30 -46.62 -10.94
CA SER A 70 50.08 -46.90 -9.53
C SER A 70 51.34 -46.66 -8.71
N ALA A 71 51.15 -46.23 -7.46
CA ALA A 71 52.25 -46.03 -6.52
C ALA A 71 51.75 -46.13 -5.08
N HIS A 72 52.62 -46.60 -4.19
CA HIS A 72 52.41 -46.70 -2.75
C HIS A 72 53.36 -45.78 -1.97
N SER A 73 52.96 -45.42 -0.75
CA SER A 73 53.77 -44.61 0.19
C SER A 73 54.39 -43.36 -0.45
N ILE A 74 53.56 -42.55 -1.10
CA ILE A 74 53.98 -41.37 -1.85
C ILE A 74 54.21 -40.24 -0.86
N SER A 75 55.42 -39.68 -0.83
CA SER A 75 55.73 -38.45 -0.10
C SER A 75 56.17 -37.40 -1.09
N ILE A 76 55.47 -36.26 -1.13
CA ILE A 76 55.80 -35.12 -1.98
C ILE A 76 56.15 -33.91 -1.11
N ARG A 77 57.24 -33.22 -1.47
CA ARG A 77 57.62 -31.93 -0.88
C ARG A 77 58.24 -31.04 -1.95
N THR A 78 57.86 -29.77 -2.01
CA THR A 78 58.56 -28.81 -2.85
C THR A 78 59.98 -28.56 -2.33
N LYS A 79 60.96 -28.60 -3.23
CA LYS A 79 62.37 -28.34 -2.90
C LYS A 79 62.53 -26.88 -2.49
N GLN A 80 63.43 -26.58 -1.55
CA GLN A 80 63.72 -25.21 -1.13
C GLN A 80 64.27 -24.38 -2.31
N LYS A 81 63.38 -23.65 -2.98
CA LYS A 81 63.66 -22.60 -3.96
C LYS A 81 62.65 -21.48 -3.73
N ASN A 82 63.14 -20.26 -3.44
CA ASN A 82 62.35 -19.05 -3.22
C ASN A 82 61.71 -18.50 -4.51
N ASP A 83 61.36 -19.34 -5.49
CA ASP A 83 60.66 -18.89 -6.70
C ASP A 83 59.16 -18.79 -6.39
N PRO A 84 58.60 -17.56 -6.33
CA PRO A 84 57.19 -17.37 -6.01
C PRO A 84 56.25 -17.92 -7.09
N ALA A 85 56.74 -18.30 -8.27
CA ALA A 85 55.93 -18.91 -9.34
C ALA A 85 55.68 -20.41 -9.14
N ILE A 86 56.41 -21.08 -8.24
CA ILE A 86 56.27 -22.51 -8.00
C ILE A 86 55.15 -22.77 -6.99
N THR A 87 54.17 -23.59 -7.37
CA THR A 87 53.16 -24.11 -6.45
C THR A 87 53.83 -25.01 -5.42
N GLN A 88 53.70 -24.64 -4.15
CA GLN A 88 54.23 -25.40 -3.02
C GLN A 88 53.28 -26.55 -2.71
N ILE A 89 53.80 -27.78 -2.69
CA ILE A 89 53.05 -28.99 -2.40
C ILE A 89 53.83 -29.74 -1.32
N SER A 90 53.15 -30.13 -0.25
CA SER A 90 53.72 -30.97 0.80
C SER A 90 52.68 -31.95 1.31
N GLY A 91 53.04 -33.21 1.47
CA GLY A 91 52.14 -34.19 2.03
C GLY A 91 52.45 -35.62 1.64
N ASN A 92 51.62 -36.52 2.13
CA ASN A 92 51.76 -37.95 1.95
C ASN A 92 50.47 -38.55 1.37
N ILE A 93 50.58 -39.59 0.57
CA ILE A 93 49.46 -40.38 0.03
C ILE A 93 49.84 -41.85 0.19
N LYS A 94 48.98 -42.65 0.83
CA LYS A 94 49.27 -44.07 1.06
C LYS A 94 49.27 -44.89 -0.23
N ALA A 95 48.29 -44.64 -1.10
CA ALA A 95 48.22 -45.25 -2.42
C ALA A 95 47.57 -44.30 -3.44
N LEU A 96 48.11 -44.27 -4.65
CA LEU A 96 47.56 -43.61 -5.83
C LEU A 96 47.38 -44.65 -6.92
N GLU A 97 46.21 -44.68 -7.53
CA GLU A 97 45.97 -45.41 -8.77
C GLU A 97 45.30 -44.47 -9.78
N ILE A 98 45.84 -44.39 -10.99
CA ILE A 98 45.26 -43.67 -12.12
C ILE A 98 45.14 -44.69 -13.25
N GLY A 99 43.93 -44.93 -13.74
CA GLY A 99 43.73 -45.86 -14.84
C GLY A 99 43.15 -45.22 -16.08
N ASN A 100 43.48 -45.81 -17.23
CA ASN A 100 43.09 -45.35 -18.55
C ASN A 100 43.40 -43.86 -18.77
N ILE A 101 44.58 -43.40 -18.34
CA ILE A 101 45.07 -42.06 -18.65
C ILE A 101 45.54 -42.02 -20.11
N GLY A 102 45.11 -41.01 -20.85
CA GLY A 102 45.53 -40.79 -22.23
C GLY A 102 46.97 -40.27 -22.32
N ILE A 103 47.98 -41.07 -21.94
CA ILE A 103 49.40 -40.66 -21.82
C ILE A 103 49.90 -39.99 -23.10
N TRP A 104 49.65 -40.58 -24.27
CA TRP A 104 50.07 -40.02 -25.55
C TRP A 104 49.37 -38.69 -25.88
N ASN A 105 48.09 -38.56 -25.52
CA ASN A 105 47.35 -37.31 -25.67
C ASN A 105 47.84 -36.24 -24.69
N ALA A 106 48.28 -36.62 -23.49
CA ALA A 106 48.89 -35.70 -22.53
C ALA A 106 50.22 -35.15 -23.07
N VAL A 107 51.06 -36.02 -23.64
CA VAL A 107 52.37 -35.66 -24.19
C VAL A 107 52.26 -34.80 -25.45
N PHE A 108 51.41 -35.18 -26.41
CA PHE A 108 51.37 -34.52 -27.73
C PHE A 108 50.29 -33.43 -27.86
N ASN A 109 49.16 -33.58 -27.16
CA ASN A 109 47.98 -32.74 -27.34
C ASN A 109 47.62 -31.88 -26.12
N LYS A 110 48.38 -31.96 -25.01
CA LYS A 110 48.07 -31.30 -23.73
C LYS A 110 46.65 -31.61 -23.22
N SER A 111 46.16 -32.81 -23.51
CA SER A 111 44.86 -33.30 -23.06
C SER A 111 45.08 -34.38 -22.00
N TYR A 112 44.65 -34.10 -20.77
CA TYR A 112 44.86 -34.92 -19.59
C TYR A 112 43.52 -35.52 -19.17
N LYS A 113 43.18 -36.67 -19.76
CA LYS A 113 41.95 -37.39 -19.46
C LYS A 113 42.27 -38.71 -18.79
N ALA A 114 41.62 -39.00 -17.67
CA ALA A 114 41.76 -40.26 -16.95
C ALA A 114 40.39 -40.91 -16.74
N GLY A 115 40.31 -42.22 -16.96
CA GLY A 115 39.09 -42.99 -16.73
C GLY A 115 38.78 -43.14 -15.23
N HIS A 116 39.80 -43.33 -14.39
CA HIS A 116 39.62 -43.26 -12.94
C HIS A 116 40.84 -42.74 -12.22
N VAL A 117 40.61 -42.09 -11.08
CA VAL A 117 41.64 -41.65 -10.13
C VAL A 117 41.24 -42.11 -8.73
N LYS A 118 42.12 -42.85 -8.06
CA LYS A 118 41.93 -43.36 -6.71
C LYS A 118 43.06 -42.87 -5.80
N LEU A 119 42.68 -42.28 -4.67
CA LEU A 119 43.59 -41.74 -3.64
C LEU A 119 43.22 -42.32 -2.28
N ILE A 120 44.17 -43.00 -1.62
CA ILE A 120 44.00 -43.56 -0.28
C ILE A 120 44.83 -42.77 0.75
N ASP A 121 44.17 -42.33 1.82
CA ASP A 121 44.75 -41.55 2.93
C ASP A 121 45.59 -40.33 2.46
N PRO A 122 45.12 -39.49 1.51
CA PRO A 122 45.90 -38.33 1.10
C PRO A 122 45.88 -37.26 2.19
N ASN A 123 47.04 -36.86 2.70
CA ASN A 123 47.22 -35.70 3.58
C ASN A 123 48.07 -34.66 2.84
N LEU A 124 47.43 -33.66 2.24
CA LEU A 124 48.06 -32.73 1.30
C LEU A 124 47.84 -31.27 1.69
N GLN A 125 48.93 -30.49 1.66
CA GLN A 125 48.91 -29.03 1.74
C GLN A 125 49.48 -28.46 0.44
N ILE A 126 48.72 -27.56 -0.18
CA ILE A 126 49.05 -26.95 -1.46
C ILE A 126 48.94 -25.43 -1.32
N VAL A 127 49.95 -24.69 -1.77
CA VAL A 127 49.92 -23.22 -1.89
C VAL A 127 50.24 -22.84 -3.33
N SER A 128 49.30 -22.20 -4.00
CA SER A 128 49.39 -21.86 -5.42
C SER A 128 50.52 -20.85 -5.69
N GLY A 129 51.31 -21.08 -6.74
CA GLY A 129 52.34 -20.13 -7.18
C GLY A 129 51.74 -18.86 -7.80
N LYS A 130 52.49 -17.75 -7.80
CA LYS A 130 52.14 -16.53 -8.53
C LYS A 130 52.24 -16.77 -10.03
N SER A 131 51.12 -16.59 -10.74
CA SER A 131 51.10 -16.63 -12.20
C SER A 131 51.99 -15.52 -12.78
N LYS A 132 52.94 -15.87 -13.66
CA LYS A 132 53.72 -14.88 -14.42
C LYS A 132 52.76 -14.20 -15.39
N LYS A 133 52.47 -12.90 -15.21
CA LYS A 133 51.76 -12.09 -16.21
C LYS A 133 52.48 -12.24 -17.56
N LYS A 134 51.82 -12.80 -18.57
CA LYS A 134 52.34 -12.89 -19.94
C LYS A 134 51.47 -12.10 -20.91
N LYS A 135 52.15 -11.33 -21.77
CA LYS A 135 51.61 -10.67 -22.98
C LYS A 135 51.13 -11.74 -23.97
N ASP A 136 50.09 -11.37 -24.72
CA ASP A 136 49.40 -12.11 -25.79
C ASP A 136 50.13 -13.31 -26.41
N SER A 137 49.50 -14.48 -26.32
CA SER A 137 49.42 -15.43 -27.44
C SER A 137 48.28 -16.42 -27.19
N THR A 138 47.60 -16.79 -28.28
CA THR A 138 46.60 -17.86 -28.39
C THR A 138 47.19 -19.22 -28.03
N GLN A 139 47.38 -19.50 -26.73
CA GLN A 139 47.71 -20.84 -26.26
C GLN A 139 46.45 -21.72 -26.20
N LYS A 140 46.52 -22.90 -26.84
CA LYS A 140 45.54 -24.00 -26.65
C LYS A 140 45.32 -24.21 -25.15
N LYS A 141 44.08 -24.00 -24.68
CA LYS A 141 43.65 -24.30 -23.30
C LYS A 141 43.92 -25.78 -23.00
N THR A 142 44.51 -26.05 -21.85
CA THR A 142 44.70 -27.40 -21.32
C THR A 142 43.34 -28.07 -21.13
N ASP A 143 43.13 -29.25 -21.72
CA ASP A 143 41.88 -30.00 -21.62
C ASP A 143 42.05 -31.08 -20.54
N PHE A 144 41.30 -30.99 -19.44
CA PHE A 144 41.37 -31.92 -18.31
C PHE A 144 40.00 -32.55 -18.08
N ALA A 145 39.95 -33.88 -17.90
CA ALA A 145 38.73 -34.58 -17.53
C ALA A 145 39.04 -35.84 -16.72
N ILE A 146 38.19 -36.13 -15.73
CA ILE A 146 38.21 -37.39 -14.99
C ILE A 146 36.81 -37.97 -15.11
N GLU A 147 36.68 -39.25 -15.45
CA GLU A 147 35.37 -39.92 -15.51
C GLU A 147 34.95 -40.42 -14.12
N ASN A 148 35.86 -41.01 -13.34
CA ASN A 148 35.57 -41.53 -12.00
C ASN A 148 36.63 -41.08 -10.99
N ILE A 149 36.21 -40.69 -9.78
CA ILE A 149 37.12 -40.32 -8.69
C ILE A 149 36.75 -41.03 -7.40
N LEU A 150 37.74 -41.66 -6.78
CA LEU A 150 37.66 -42.27 -5.47
C LEU A 150 38.71 -41.64 -4.55
N VAL A 151 38.28 -41.01 -3.47
CA VAL A 151 39.14 -40.52 -2.39
C VAL A 151 38.67 -41.17 -1.11
N THR A 152 39.58 -41.79 -0.35
CA THR A 152 39.26 -42.36 0.96
C THR A 152 40.12 -41.69 2.03
N ASN A 153 39.46 -41.17 3.07
CA ASN A 153 40.07 -40.55 4.24
C ASN A 153 41.07 -39.41 3.91
N GLY A 154 40.67 -38.49 3.03
CA GLY A 154 41.50 -37.36 2.60
C GLY A 154 41.48 -36.17 3.56
N ASN A 155 42.65 -35.60 3.84
CA ASN A 155 42.83 -34.32 4.51
C ASN A 155 43.56 -33.37 3.54
N ILE A 156 42.84 -32.42 2.96
CA ILE A 156 43.36 -31.58 1.87
C ILE A 156 43.16 -30.11 2.21
N SER A 157 44.22 -29.31 2.09
CA SER A 157 44.20 -27.86 2.25
C SER A 157 44.90 -27.20 1.07
N VAL A 158 44.17 -26.38 0.32
CA VAL A 158 44.66 -25.61 -0.83
C VAL A 158 44.52 -24.12 -0.53
N LYS A 159 45.63 -23.39 -0.67
CA LYS A 159 45.69 -21.94 -0.53
C LYS A 159 46.07 -21.26 -1.85
N GLY A 160 45.61 -20.03 -2.00
CA GLY A 160 46.00 -19.14 -3.08
C GLY A 160 47.42 -18.62 -2.90
N ASN A 161 47.90 -17.90 -3.91
CA ASN A 161 49.18 -17.20 -3.87
C ASN A 161 49.19 -16.03 -2.87
N ASP A 162 48.01 -15.56 -2.47
CA ASP A 162 47.73 -14.56 -1.43
C ASP A 162 47.60 -15.20 -0.04
N ASN A 163 47.88 -16.50 0.07
CA ASN A 163 47.75 -17.30 1.29
C ASN A 163 46.30 -17.39 1.84
N LYS A 164 45.29 -16.96 1.06
CA LYS A 164 43.87 -17.18 1.39
C LYS A 164 43.51 -18.63 1.11
N ASP A 165 42.65 -19.21 1.94
CA ASP A 165 42.15 -20.57 1.73
C ASP A 165 41.29 -20.63 0.47
N LEU A 166 41.62 -21.53 -0.47
CA LEU A 166 40.81 -21.82 -1.66
C LEU A 166 39.93 -23.06 -1.44
N PHE A 167 40.49 -24.08 -0.82
CA PHE A 167 39.79 -25.30 -0.44
C PHE A 167 40.34 -25.84 0.87
N LYS A 168 39.49 -26.30 1.78
CA LYS A 168 39.85 -27.15 2.92
C LYS A 168 38.81 -28.24 3.08
N GLY A 169 39.24 -29.44 3.44
CA GLY A 169 38.35 -30.52 3.83
C GLY A 169 39.10 -31.56 4.66
N LYS A 170 38.43 -32.08 5.68
CA LYS A 170 38.92 -33.17 6.54
C LYS A 170 38.07 -34.42 6.34
N ASN A 171 38.68 -35.58 6.56
CA ASN A 171 38.01 -36.88 6.43
C ASN A 171 37.19 -37.01 5.13
N VAL A 172 37.75 -36.53 4.02
CA VAL A 172 37.09 -36.47 2.72
C VAL A 172 37.06 -37.87 2.12
N ASN A 173 35.87 -38.46 2.08
CA ASN A 173 35.56 -39.68 1.38
C ASN A 173 34.64 -39.35 0.20
N ILE A 174 35.12 -39.56 -1.01
CA ILE A 174 34.40 -39.23 -2.24
C ILE A 174 34.44 -40.45 -3.14
N ASN A 175 33.29 -40.86 -3.67
CA ASN A 175 33.18 -41.78 -4.79
C ASN A 175 32.19 -41.15 -5.78
N LEU A 176 32.69 -40.60 -6.89
CA LEU A 176 31.86 -40.07 -7.96
C LEU A 176 32.16 -40.87 -9.24
N THR A 177 31.09 -41.29 -9.91
CA THR A 177 31.19 -42.00 -11.19
C THR A 177 30.52 -41.21 -12.31
N GLU A 178 30.96 -41.47 -13.54
CA GLU A 178 30.41 -40.86 -14.76
C GLU A 178 30.38 -39.31 -14.69
N ILE A 179 31.48 -38.70 -14.21
CA ILE A 179 31.61 -37.25 -14.13
C ILE A 179 31.59 -36.65 -15.54
N HIS A 180 30.68 -35.71 -15.75
CA HIS A 180 30.55 -34.95 -16.98
C HIS A 180 30.77 -33.47 -16.71
N GLN A 181 31.73 -32.87 -17.41
CA GLN A 181 32.03 -31.44 -17.31
C GLN A 181 31.44 -30.68 -18.49
N SER A 182 30.73 -29.58 -18.20
CA SER A 182 30.20 -28.68 -19.22
C SER A 182 31.07 -27.42 -19.33
N LYS A 183 31.41 -27.03 -20.56
CA LYS A 183 32.03 -25.72 -20.87
C LYS A 183 30.96 -24.63 -21.11
N ASP A 184 29.69 -25.05 -21.24
CA ASP A 184 28.55 -24.17 -21.42
C ASP A 184 28.09 -23.63 -20.08
N VAL A 185 28.19 -22.32 -19.91
CA VAL A 185 27.81 -21.58 -18.70
C VAL A 185 26.29 -21.56 -18.45
N SER A 186 25.48 -21.98 -19.42
CA SER A 186 24.03 -22.11 -19.27
C SER A 186 23.60 -23.47 -18.67
N LYS A 187 24.53 -24.41 -18.52
CA LYS A 187 24.33 -25.79 -18.03
C LYS A 187 25.01 -26.03 -16.68
N ILE A 188 24.74 -27.17 -16.05
CA ILE A 188 25.42 -27.57 -14.82
C ILE A 188 26.92 -27.80 -15.12
N PRO A 189 27.85 -27.15 -14.40
CA PRO A 189 29.28 -27.24 -14.69
C PRO A 189 29.87 -28.65 -14.54
N VAL A 190 29.37 -29.40 -13.57
CA VAL A 190 29.78 -30.78 -13.27
C VAL A 190 28.54 -31.58 -12.90
N ALA A 191 28.24 -32.61 -13.68
CA ALA A 191 27.20 -33.61 -13.39
C ALA A 191 27.84 -34.97 -13.13
N PHE A 192 27.15 -35.85 -12.41
CA PHE A 192 27.62 -37.19 -12.06
C PHE A 192 26.40 -38.08 -11.83
N LYS A 193 26.53 -39.37 -12.13
CA LYS A 193 25.40 -40.32 -12.03
C LYS A 193 25.25 -40.88 -10.62
N ASP A 194 26.30 -41.51 -10.10
CA ASP A 194 26.34 -41.99 -8.73
C ASP A 194 27.33 -41.14 -7.91
N PHE A 195 26.93 -40.84 -6.69
CA PHE A 195 27.76 -40.11 -5.74
C PHE A 195 27.68 -40.72 -4.36
N LYS A 196 28.84 -40.83 -3.71
CA LYS A 196 28.99 -41.01 -2.28
C LYS A 196 29.99 -40.00 -1.77
N ILE A 197 29.56 -39.10 -0.89
CA ILE A 197 30.40 -38.05 -0.30
C ILE A 197 30.21 -38.10 1.21
N ASP A 198 31.29 -38.21 1.97
CA ASP A 198 31.32 -37.95 3.41
C ASP A 198 32.54 -37.08 3.69
N ALA A 199 32.33 -35.83 4.09
CA ALA A 199 33.39 -34.85 4.31
C ALA A 199 33.06 -33.93 5.48
N HIS A 200 34.09 -33.55 6.24
CA HIS A 200 33.97 -32.71 7.43
C HIS A 200 34.78 -31.41 7.26
N ASP A 201 34.33 -30.33 7.91
CA ASP A 201 34.98 -29.01 7.88
C ASP A 201 35.35 -28.53 6.47
N VAL A 202 34.39 -28.61 5.54
CA VAL A 202 34.59 -28.23 4.15
C VAL A 202 34.53 -26.72 4.00
N LEU A 203 35.50 -26.13 3.32
CA LEU A 203 35.54 -24.71 2.98
C LEU A 203 35.98 -24.57 1.52
N ILE A 204 35.23 -23.78 0.75
CA ILE A 204 35.47 -23.51 -0.67
C ILE A 204 35.38 -22.00 -0.90
N THR A 205 36.44 -21.37 -1.38
CA THR A 205 36.38 -19.98 -1.84
C THR A 205 35.99 -19.99 -3.31
N VAL A 206 34.76 -19.53 -3.59
CA VAL A 206 34.12 -19.61 -4.92
C VAL A 206 34.74 -18.59 -5.88
N ASN A 207 35.02 -17.39 -5.37
CA ASN A 207 35.66 -16.29 -6.08
C ASN A 207 36.22 -15.28 -5.05
N GLU A 208 36.69 -14.12 -5.52
CA GLU A 208 37.21 -13.05 -4.66
C GLU A 208 36.18 -12.47 -3.68
N LEU A 209 34.88 -12.75 -3.88
CA LEU A 209 33.77 -12.13 -3.16
C LEU A 209 33.09 -13.08 -2.17
N TYR A 210 33.06 -14.39 -2.42
CA TYR A 210 32.29 -15.35 -1.64
C TYR A 210 33.07 -16.61 -1.24
N ARG A 211 32.79 -17.06 -0.03
CA ARG A 211 33.23 -18.33 0.52
C ARG A 211 32.04 -19.17 0.97
N ILE A 212 32.07 -20.46 0.66
CA ILE A 212 31.13 -21.45 1.15
C ILE A 212 31.84 -22.31 2.19
N SER A 213 31.16 -22.61 3.30
CA SER A 213 31.62 -23.62 4.26
C SER A 213 30.48 -24.55 4.66
N ALA A 214 30.82 -25.78 5.03
CA ALA A 214 29.92 -26.77 5.59
C ALA A 214 30.65 -27.55 6.70
N GLY A 215 29.99 -27.74 7.84
CA GLY A 215 30.54 -28.54 8.94
C GLY A 215 30.61 -30.02 8.57
N LYS A 216 29.57 -30.54 7.90
CA LYS A 216 29.54 -31.91 7.36
C LYS A 216 28.75 -31.96 6.05
N ILE A 217 29.22 -32.77 5.11
CA ILE A 217 28.49 -33.16 3.89
C ILE A 217 28.40 -34.69 3.90
N ASP A 218 27.18 -35.25 3.98
CA ASP A 218 26.90 -36.68 3.81
C ASP A 218 25.94 -36.83 2.63
N ALA A 219 26.37 -37.50 1.57
CA ALA A 219 25.62 -37.69 0.35
C ALA A 219 25.77 -39.14 -0.08
N LYS A 220 24.71 -39.94 -0.05
CA LYS A 220 24.72 -41.37 -0.42
C LYS A 220 23.31 -41.82 -0.77
N ASN A 221 23.17 -42.82 -1.65
CA ASN A 221 21.87 -43.41 -2.01
C ASN A 221 20.84 -42.35 -2.42
N LYS A 222 21.25 -41.34 -3.22
CA LYS A 222 20.43 -40.19 -3.64
C LYS A 222 19.91 -39.29 -2.51
N GLN A 223 20.41 -39.45 -1.29
CA GLN A 223 20.18 -38.54 -0.18
C GLN A 223 21.37 -37.60 -0.07
N LEU A 224 21.11 -36.34 0.25
CA LEU A 224 22.10 -35.32 0.54
C LEU A 224 21.76 -34.66 1.87
N ARG A 225 22.72 -34.57 2.78
CA ARG A 225 22.64 -33.82 4.03
C ARG A 225 23.87 -32.94 4.17
N ILE A 226 23.64 -31.65 4.39
CA ILE A 226 24.70 -30.67 4.65
C ILE A 226 24.40 -30.00 5.98
N SER A 227 25.30 -30.15 6.95
CA SER A 227 25.18 -29.53 8.27
C SER A 227 26.09 -28.31 8.37
N GLY A 228 25.58 -27.20 8.91
CA GLY A 228 26.32 -25.96 9.12
C GLY A 228 26.76 -25.30 7.81
N PHE A 229 25.86 -25.23 6.82
CA PHE A 229 26.14 -24.53 5.56
C PHE A 229 26.20 -23.01 5.79
N HIS A 230 27.22 -22.35 5.25
CA HIS A 230 27.35 -20.90 5.28
C HIS A 230 27.94 -20.37 3.97
N LEU A 231 27.15 -19.61 3.22
CA LEU A 231 27.62 -18.74 2.15
C LEU A 231 27.95 -17.38 2.76
N LYS A 232 29.23 -17.06 2.85
CA LYS A 232 29.75 -15.86 3.51
C LYS A 232 30.39 -14.89 2.51
N PRO A 233 30.00 -13.60 2.51
CA PRO A 233 30.74 -12.56 1.83
C PRO A 233 32.10 -12.32 2.51
N VAL A 234 33.19 -12.21 1.74
CA VAL A 234 34.56 -12.09 2.29
C VAL A 234 35.18 -10.70 2.17
N GLU A 235 34.62 -9.82 1.35
CA GLU A 235 35.11 -8.45 1.13
C GLU A 235 34.19 -7.37 1.72
N ASN A 236 34.64 -6.11 1.73
CA ASN A 236 33.82 -4.96 2.14
C ASN A 236 32.63 -4.76 1.17
N PRO A 237 31.40 -4.52 1.66
CA PRO A 237 30.24 -4.30 0.82
C PRO A 237 30.36 -3.30 -0.33
N ALA A 238 31.16 -2.24 -0.17
CA ALA A 238 31.38 -1.25 -1.22
C ALA A 238 32.10 -1.82 -2.46
N LEU A 239 32.91 -2.87 -2.29
CA LEU A 239 33.73 -3.47 -3.34
C LEU A 239 32.94 -4.39 -4.28
N TYR A 240 31.73 -4.83 -3.90
CA TYR A 240 30.92 -5.73 -4.72
C TYR A 240 30.30 -4.99 -5.88
N ASN A 241 30.47 -5.48 -7.11
CA ASN A 241 29.73 -5.00 -8.27
C ASN A 241 28.32 -5.63 -8.30
N ALA A 242 27.53 -5.42 -7.26
CA ALA A 242 26.16 -5.90 -7.10
C ALA A 242 25.34 -4.86 -6.33
N LYS A 243 24.00 -4.85 -6.50
CA LYS A 243 23.11 -3.97 -5.71
C LYS A 243 23.02 -4.41 -4.25
N ASN A 244 23.11 -5.73 -4.02
CA ASN A 244 22.96 -6.37 -2.72
C ASN A 244 24.01 -7.48 -2.55
N ILE A 245 24.31 -7.78 -1.30
CA ILE A 245 25.21 -8.85 -0.86
C ILE A 245 24.44 -9.79 0.05
N PHE A 246 24.70 -11.09 -0.06
CA PHE A 246 23.95 -12.12 0.61
C PHE A 246 24.85 -12.90 1.57
N ASP A 247 24.48 -12.98 2.84
CA ASP A 247 25.06 -13.90 3.81
C ASP A 247 23.98 -14.90 4.19
N LEU A 248 24.15 -16.17 3.80
CA LEU A 248 23.16 -17.23 3.98
C LEU A 248 23.74 -18.34 4.86
N LYS A 249 23.13 -18.57 6.01
CA LYS A 249 23.43 -19.69 6.90
C LYS A 249 22.26 -20.66 6.93
N ILE A 250 22.55 -21.95 6.93
CA ILE A 250 21.55 -23.00 7.06
C ILE A 250 22.11 -24.03 8.04
N ASN A 251 21.36 -24.36 9.09
CA ASN A 251 21.82 -25.32 10.09
C ASN A 251 21.87 -26.73 9.50
N GLU A 252 20.82 -27.12 8.78
CA GLU A 252 20.75 -28.39 8.08
C GLU A 252 20.00 -28.22 6.76
N LEU A 253 20.61 -28.69 5.68
CA LEU A 253 19.98 -28.87 4.38
C LEU A 253 19.88 -30.37 4.14
N ALA A 254 18.69 -30.86 3.83
CA ALA A 254 18.46 -32.24 3.45
C ALA A 254 17.73 -32.30 2.10
N ALA A 255 18.15 -33.22 1.23
CA ALA A 255 17.48 -33.51 -0.03
C ALA A 255 17.35 -35.03 -0.22
N GLU A 256 16.16 -35.48 -0.62
CA GLU A 256 15.85 -36.89 -0.91
C GLU A 256 15.57 -37.10 -2.39
N ASN A 257 15.98 -38.27 -2.89
CA ASN A 257 15.92 -38.61 -4.31
C ASN A 257 16.53 -37.52 -5.21
N PHE A 258 17.61 -36.91 -4.71
CA PHE A 258 18.38 -35.89 -5.41
C PHE A 258 19.05 -36.50 -6.64
N THR A 259 18.77 -35.92 -7.80
CA THR A 259 19.40 -36.28 -9.07
C THR A 259 19.87 -35.04 -9.79
N ILE A 260 21.05 -35.14 -10.41
CA ILE A 260 21.69 -34.06 -11.14
C ILE A 260 22.14 -34.59 -12.51
N ASP A 261 21.69 -33.93 -13.56
CA ASP A 261 22.12 -34.18 -14.94
C ASP A 261 22.68 -32.87 -15.54
N ARG A 262 23.14 -32.89 -16.78
CA ARG A 262 23.75 -31.73 -17.44
C ARG A 262 22.82 -30.52 -17.51
N ASP A 263 21.52 -30.75 -17.63
CA ASP A 263 20.49 -29.74 -17.88
C ASP A 263 19.32 -29.79 -16.88
N SER A 264 19.35 -30.71 -15.90
CA SER A 264 18.31 -30.81 -14.89
C SER A 264 18.81 -31.08 -13.48
N LEU A 265 18.08 -30.55 -12.51
CA LEU A 265 18.21 -30.84 -11.09
C LEU A 265 16.82 -31.19 -10.56
N ILE A 266 16.65 -32.42 -10.08
CA ILE A 266 15.36 -32.92 -9.59
C ILE A 266 15.53 -33.40 -8.15
N VAL A 267 14.62 -32.94 -7.28
CA VAL A 267 14.57 -33.29 -5.86
C VAL A 267 13.15 -33.67 -5.49
N GLU A 268 12.98 -34.79 -4.77
CA GLU A 268 11.66 -35.14 -4.26
C GLU A 268 11.32 -34.30 -3.02
N ASN A 269 12.16 -34.38 -1.97
CA ASN A 269 11.96 -33.61 -0.75
C ASN A 269 13.20 -32.75 -0.48
N ALA A 270 13.05 -31.44 -0.41
CA ALA A 270 14.11 -30.49 -0.07
C ALA A 270 13.75 -29.77 1.22
N LYS A 271 14.54 -29.97 2.27
CA LYS A 271 14.31 -29.40 3.60
C LYS A 271 15.46 -28.50 4.01
N PHE A 272 15.14 -27.31 4.49
CA PHE A 272 16.10 -26.33 4.99
C PHE A 272 15.70 -25.93 6.42
N SER A 273 16.49 -26.35 7.40
CA SER A 273 16.25 -26.04 8.81
C SER A 273 17.03 -24.81 9.26
N LYS A 274 16.32 -23.85 9.86
CA LYS A 274 16.82 -22.57 10.35
C LYS A 274 17.63 -21.78 9.30
N PRO A 275 17.11 -21.56 8.07
CA PRO A 275 17.79 -20.73 7.09
C PRO A 275 17.79 -19.27 7.55
N GLN A 276 18.97 -18.65 7.64
CA GLN A 276 19.16 -17.25 8.00
C GLN A 276 19.79 -16.49 6.84
N LEU A 277 19.06 -15.54 6.28
CA LEU A 277 19.52 -14.71 5.17
C LEU A 277 19.69 -13.26 5.62
N ILE A 278 20.91 -12.73 5.49
CA ILE A 278 21.18 -11.31 5.66
C ILE A 278 21.47 -10.71 4.29
N VAL A 279 20.67 -9.71 3.90
CA VAL A 279 20.83 -8.95 2.67
C VAL A 279 21.35 -7.55 3.01
N THR A 280 22.55 -7.21 2.53
CA THR A 280 23.14 -5.89 2.73
C THR A 280 23.18 -5.11 1.42
N SER A 281 22.51 -3.96 1.37
CA SER A 281 22.54 -3.07 0.20
C SER A 281 23.93 -2.42 0.03
N THR A 282 24.38 -2.29 -1.21
CA THR A 282 25.68 -1.65 -1.55
C THR A 282 25.53 -0.17 -1.92
N ASN A 283 24.33 0.40 -1.83
CA ASN A 283 23.98 1.75 -2.29
C ASN A 283 24.17 2.00 -3.80
N LYS A 284 24.50 0.98 -4.60
CA LYS A 284 24.63 1.11 -6.07
C LYS A 284 23.24 1.13 -6.72
N LYS A 285 22.93 2.19 -7.47
CA LYS A 285 21.64 2.34 -8.17
C LYS A 285 21.53 1.44 -9.42
N THR A 286 22.63 1.29 -10.16
CA THR A 286 22.71 0.49 -11.38
C THR A 286 23.97 -0.35 -11.37
N VAL A 287 23.84 -1.59 -11.78
CA VAL A 287 24.95 -2.54 -11.98
C VAL A 287 24.78 -3.08 -13.39
N LYS A 288 25.86 -3.23 -14.16
CA LYS A 288 25.81 -3.89 -15.47
C LYS A 288 25.34 -5.33 -15.26
N GLU A 289 24.10 -5.61 -15.63
CA GLU A 289 23.58 -6.97 -15.73
C GLU A 289 24.06 -7.55 -17.06
N ASN A 290 24.74 -8.70 -16.99
CA ASN A 290 24.88 -9.59 -18.14
C ASN A 290 23.83 -10.69 -17.94
N PRO A 291 22.61 -10.54 -18.49
CA PRO A 291 21.66 -11.65 -18.50
C PRO A 291 22.26 -12.72 -19.41
N LYS A 292 22.84 -13.76 -18.82
CA LYS A 292 23.09 -15.00 -19.54
C LYS A 292 21.81 -15.81 -19.42
N GLU A 293 21.26 -16.24 -20.56
CA GLU A 293 20.16 -17.19 -20.55
C GLU A 293 20.61 -18.46 -19.81
N VAL A 294 19.97 -18.72 -18.67
CA VAL A 294 20.16 -19.94 -17.90
C VAL A 294 19.19 -20.97 -18.48
N ASN A 295 19.71 -22.03 -19.09
CA ASN A 295 18.91 -23.11 -19.67
C ASN A 295 18.96 -24.35 -18.77
N LEU A 296 18.54 -24.15 -17.52
CA LEU A 296 18.52 -25.17 -16.46
C LEU A 296 17.07 -25.49 -16.09
N LYS A 297 16.75 -26.77 -15.96
CA LYS A 297 15.47 -27.23 -15.41
C LYS A 297 15.65 -27.60 -13.93
N ILE A 298 14.91 -26.96 -13.05
CA ILE A 298 14.88 -27.34 -11.63
C ILE A 298 13.46 -27.79 -11.29
N GLY A 299 13.35 -29.02 -10.78
CA GLY A 299 12.11 -29.60 -10.28
C GLY A 299 12.25 -29.95 -8.81
N ILE A 300 11.35 -29.46 -7.96
CA ILE A 300 11.30 -29.83 -6.54
C ILE A 300 9.86 -30.22 -6.20
N LYS A 301 9.61 -31.49 -5.88
CA LYS A 301 8.24 -31.95 -5.57
C LYS A 301 7.74 -31.37 -4.24
N ASN A 302 8.57 -31.37 -3.20
CA ASN A 302 8.28 -30.76 -1.90
C ASN A 302 9.46 -29.91 -1.43
N LEU A 303 9.23 -28.62 -1.19
CA LEU A 303 10.17 -27.72 -0.54
C LEU A 303 9.64 -27.33 0.84
N ASP A 304 10.48 -27.45 1.86
CA ASP A 304 10.16 -27.11 3.24
C ASP A 304 11.28 -26.25 3.86
N LEU A 305 11.00 -24.98 4.12
CA LEU A 305 11.88 -24.05 4.83
C LEU A 305 11.35 -23.86 6.25
N GLN A 306 12.08 -24.31 7.27
CA GLN A 306 11.60 -24.31 8.66
C GLN A 306 12.37 -23.29 9.53
N GLN A 307 11.65 -22.50 10.32
CA GLN A 307 12.21 -21.57 11.32
C GLN A 307 13.24 -20.59 10.71
N GLY A 308 12.94 -20.10 9.51
CA GLY A 308 13.83 -19.20 8.78
C GLY A 308 13.79 -17.76 9.28
N SER A 309 14.79 -16.96 8.91
CA SER A 309 14.79 -15.51 9.14
C SER A 309 15.43 -14.77 7.98
N VAL A 310 14.90 -13.60 7.62
CA VAL A 310 15.51 -12.68 6.66
C VAL A 310 15.72 -11.31 7.32
N LEU A 311 16.90 -10.73 7.15
CA LEU A 311 17.22 -9.35 7.56
C LEU A 311 17.74 -8.58 6.35
N VAL A 312 17.10 -7.46 6.02
CA VAL A 312 17.55 -6.53 4.98
C VAL A 312 18.05 -5.24 5.64
N GLN A 313 19.29 -4.88 5.37
CA GLN A 313 19.96 -3.73 5.97
C GLN A 313 20.76 -2.88 4.98
N GLN A 314 20.98 -1.62 5.34
CA GLN A 314 21.91 -0.73 4.65
C GLN A 314 23.37 -1.03 5.03
N GLN A 315 24.33 -0.41 4.33
CA GLN A 315 25.77 -0.56 4.63
C GLN A 315 26.12 -0.22 6.09
N ASN A 316 25.43 0.75 6.68
CA ASN A 316 25.59 1.16 8.08
C ASN A 316 24.85 0.23 9.08
N LYS A 317 24.39 -0.94 8.63
CA LYS A 317 23.59 -1.92 9.40
C LYS A 317 22.21 -1.41 9.84
N THR A 318 21.72 -0.30 9.29
CA THR A 318 20.34 0.14 9.56
C THR A 318 19.36 -0.87 8.96
N LYS A 319 18.52 -1.45 9.81
CA LYS A 319 17.42 -2.35 9.44
C LYS A 319 16.40 -1.64 8.55
N THR A 320 16.08 -2.24 7.40
CA THR A 320 15.10 -1.74 6.43
C THR A 320 13.93 -2.69 6.22
N ALA A 321 14.17 -4.00 6.32
CA ALA A 321 13.11 -5.00 6.38
C ALA A 321 13.58 -6.23 7.17
N SER A 322 12.64 -7.01 7.71
CA SER A 322 12.89 -8.35 8.24
C SER A 322 11.63 -9.21 8.24
N VAL A 323 11.86 -10.51 8.34
CA VAL A 323 10.88 -11.51 8.78
C VAL A 323 11.62 -12.52 9.67
N ASP A 324 11.01 -12.90 10.79
CA ASP A 324 11.56 -13.87 11.72
C ASP A 324 10.70 -15.14 11.70
N ASN A 325 11.29 -16.26 12.13
CA ASN A 325 10.62 -17.56 12.30
C ASN A 325 9.66 -17.95 11.16
N PHE A 326 10.07 -17.77 9.90
CA PHE A 326 9.22 -18.15 8.78
C PHE A 326 9.19 -19.66 8.54
N HIS A 327 8.04 -20.15 8.09
CA HIS A 327 7.84 -21.45 7.49
C HIS A 327 7.32 -21.26 6.06
N VAL A 328 7.93 -21.94 5.10
CA VAL A 328 7.45 -21.97 3.71
C VAL A 328 7.48 -23.41 3.20
N GLY A 329 6.31 -23.97 2.99
CA GLY A 329 6.06 -25.22 2.29
C GLY A 329 5.53 -24.96 0.89
N LEU A 330 6.17 -25.50 -0.15
CA LEU A 330 5.71 -25.40 -1.54
C LEU A 330 5.73 -26.80 -2.20
N GLN A 331 4.78 -27.05 -3.09
CA GLN A 331 4.72 -28.30 -3.87
C GLN A 331 4.88 -28.06 -5.38
N ASP A 332 5.44 -29.05 -6.07
CA ASP A 332 5.62 -29.11 -7.52
C ASP A 332 6.29 -27.86 -8.10
N ILE A 333 7.40 -27.44 -7.48
CA ILE A 333 8.16 -26.29 -7.97
C ILE A 333 8.80 -26.63 -9.30
N VAL A 334 8.58 -25.77 -10.30
CA VAL A 334 9.19 -25.86 -11.62
C VAL A 334 9.89 -24.54 -11.95
N PHE A 335 11.18 -24.63 -12.29
CA PHE A 335 11.96 -23.56 -12.91
C PHE A 335 12.47 -24.06 -14.25
N ASP A 336 12.08 -23.42 -15.35
CA ASP A 336 12.50 -23.79 -16.70
C ASP A 336 12.56 -22.58 -17.66
N LYS A 337 12.76 -22.86 -18.95
CA LYS A 337 12.82 -21.85 -20.02
C LYS A 337 11.53 -21.02 -20.19
N ASN A 338 10.40 -21.52 -19.70
CA ASN A 338 9.10 -20.86 -19.77
C ASN A 338 8.93 -19.97 -18.54
N THR A 339 9.15 -20.50 -17.33
CA THR A 339 8.98 -19.76 -16.09
C THR A 339 10.01 -18.64 -15.93
N VAL A 340 11.26 -18.82 -16.39
CA VAL A 340 12.32 -17.80 -16.26
C VAL A 340 11.98 -16.47 -16.95
N LYS A 341 11.04 -16.48 -17.90
CA LYS A 341 10.57 -15.29 -18.63
C LYS A 341 9.42 -14.57 -17.92
N GLU A 342 8.84 -15.20 -16.89
CA GLU A 342 7.75 -14.64 -16.12
C GLU A 342 8.25 -13.67 -15.03
N LYS A 343 7.34 -12.86 -14.47
CA LYS A 343 7.67 -11.95 -13.37
C LYS A 343 8.14 -12.68 -12.10
N ILE A 344 7.60 -13.87 -11.86
CA ILE A 344 8.03 -14.79 -10.81
C ILE A 344 8.66 -15.98 -11.54
N PRO A 345 9.99 -16.18 -11.45
CA PRO A 345 10.69 -17.06 -12.39
C PRO A 345 10.51 -18.56 -12.12
N PHE A 346 9.49 -18.97 -11.37
CA PHE A 346 9.16 -20.35 -11.04
C PHE A 346 7.65 -20.50 -10.82
N ALA A 347 7.12 -21.71 -11.02
CA ALA A 347 5.74 -22.08 -10.72
C ALA A 347 5.69 -23.09 -9.57
N PHE A 348 4.54 -23.21 -8.90
CA PHE A 348 4.24 -24.19 -7.84
C PHE A 348 2.74 -24.52 -7.84
N SER A 349 2.34 -25.67 -7.29
CA SER A 349 0.94 -26.13 -7.27
C SER A 349 0.18 -25.70 -6.01
N THR A 350 0.80 -25.86 -4.84
CA THR A 350 0.23 -25.53 -3.53
C THR A 350 1.25 -24.84 -2.63
N HIS A 351 0.78 -24.11 -1.63
CA HIS A 351 1.64 -23.49 -0.63
C HIS A 351 1.04 -23.52 0.77
N ASN A 352 1.93 -23.64 1.76
CA ASN A 352 1.66 -23.38 3.17
C ASN A 352 2.73 -22.43 3.67
N ILE A 353 2.33 -21.23 4.11
CA ILE A 353 3.26 -20.16 4.47
C ILE A 353 2.88 -19.63 5.84
N GLU A 354 3.86 -19.48 6.72
CA GLU A 354 3.74 -18.73 7.96
C GLU A 354 4.93 -17.79 8.12
N PHE A 355 4.67 -16.52 8.40
CA PHE A 355 5.67 -15.49 8.64
C PHE A 355 5.40 -14.82 9.97
N GLU A 356 6.43 -14.63 10.79
CA GLU A 356 6.31 -13.95 12.08
C GLU A 356 7.19 -12.69 12.13
N ASN A 357 6.76 -11.71 12.94
CA ASN A 357 7.51 -10.47 13.22
C ASN A 357 8.05 -9.76 11.96
N ILE A 358 7.17 -9.57 10.98
CA ILE A 358 7.53 -8.89 9.73
C ILE A 358 7.66 -7.40 10.01
N TYR A 359 8.70 -6.78 9.44
CA TYR A 359 8.92 -5.35 9.52
C TYR A 359 9.45 -4.84 8.19
N PHE A 360 9.00 -3.68 7.72
CA PHE A 360 9.66 -2.96 6.63
C PHE A 360 9.39 -1.45 6.67
N LYS A 361 10.38 -0.65 6.26
CA LYS A 361 10.20 0.80 6.08
C LYS A 361 9.52 1.07 4.74
N THR A 362 8.43 1.83 4.73
CA THR A 362 7.76 2.28 3.50
C THR A 362 8.43 3.54 2.96
N ASP A 363 8.85 4.44 3.85
CA ASP A 363 9.62 5.65 3.56
C ASP A 363 10.38 6.10 4.83
N PRO A 364 11.12 7.22 4.83
CA PRO A 364 11.82 7.71 6.03
C PRO A 364 10.91 8.09 7.22
N LEU A 365 9.61 8.26 7.00
CA LEU A 365 8.63 8.73 7.98
C LEU A 365 7.73 7.60 8.51
N GLN A 366 7.61 6.48 7.81
CA GLN A 366 6.69 5.39 8.15
C GLN A 366 7.29 3.99 7.97
N ALA A 367 6.84 3.06 8.81
CA ALA A 367 7.19 1.66 8.74
C ALA A 367 5.97 0.77 9.01
N VAL A 368 5.95 -0.40 8.40
CA VAL A 368 4.96 -1.45 8.62
C VAL A 368 5.55 -2.51 9.54
N SER A 369 4.75 -2.98 10.49
CA SER A 369 5.03 -4.14 11.32
C SER A 369 3.82 -5.07 11.34
N ILE A 370 4.03 -6.37 11.21
CA ILE A 370 2.97 -7.39 11.21
C ILE A 370 3.44 -8.54 12.10
N LYS A 371 2.62 -8.96 13.05
CA LYS A 371 2.99 -10.05 13.97
C LYS A 371 2.99 -11.40 13.29
N LYS A 372 1.95 -11.73 12.53
CA LYS A 372 1.84 -13.00 11.81
C LYS A 372 1.14 -12.84 10.47
N ILE A 373 1.67 -13.47 9.42
CA ILE A 373 0.93 -13.78 8.19
C ILE A 373 0.90 -15.29 8.07
N SER A 374 -0.27 -15.88 7.81
CA SER A 374 -0.38 -17.28 7.44
C SER A 374 -1.21 -17.43 6.19
N SER A 375 -0.83 -18.37 5.33
CA SER A 375 -1.61 -18.73 4.16
C SER A 375 -1.54 -20.23 3.91
N ASP A 376 -2.70 -20.83 3.73
CA ASP A 376 -2.86 -22.19 3.24
C ASP A 376 -3.62 -22.10 1.93
N ASN A 377 -2.87 -22.20 0.82
CA ASN A 377 -3.39 -22.04 -0.53
C ASN A 377 -4.16 -20.72 -0.75
N SER A 378 -5.49 -20.74 -0.78
CA SER A 378 -6.29 -19.57 -1.19
C SER A 378 -6.47 -18.53 -0.11
N ASP A 379 -6.41 -18.90 1.17
CA ASP A 379 -6.77 -17.99 2.24
C ASP A 379 -5.51 -17.38 2.86
N ILE A 380 -5.59 -16.09 3.19
CA ILE A 380 -4.50 -15.34 3.83
C ILE A 380 -5.04 -14.68 5.08
N PHE A 381 -4.39 -14.96 6.20
CA PHE A 381 -4.68 -14.38 7.50
C PHE A 381 -3.51 -13.52 7.95
N ILE A 382 -3.79 -12.29 8.35
CA ILE A 382 -2.80 -11.33 8.84
C ILE A 382 -3.22 -10.91 10.24
N SER A 383 -2.36 -11.09 11.23
CA SER A 383 -2.62 -10.74 12.63
C SER A 383 -1.74 -9.57 13.07
N ASP A 384 -2.34 -8.64 13.81
CA ASP A 384 -1.71 -7.45 14.39
C ASP A 384 -0.86 -6.66 13.37
N ALA A 385 -1.50 -6.18 12.31
CA ALA A 385 -0.85 -5.34 11.30
C ALA A 385 -0.89 -3.87 11.70
N GLN A 386 0.26 -3.19 11.58
CA GLN A 386 0.42 -1.79 11.96
C GLN A 386 1.26 -1.02 10.93
N LEU A 387 0.81 0.17 10.58
CA LEU A 387 1.58 1.21 9.92
C LEU A 387 1.88 2.27 10.97
N ASN A 388 3.16 2.42 11.33
CA ASN A 388 3.62 3.29 12.40
C ASN A 388 4.37 4.51 11.85
N ALA A 389 4.06 5.67 12.42
CA ALA A 389 4.82 6.89 12.23
C ALA A 389 6.18 6.78 12.95
N ILE A 390 7.27 6.77 12.20
CA ILE A 390 8.65 6.77 12.73
C ILE A 390 9.32 8.16 12.61
N GLY A 391 8.63 9.14 12.03
CA GLY A 391 9.09 10.51 11.90
C GLY A 391 7.95 11.53 11.86
N LYS A 392 8.28 12.82 11.86
CA LYS A 392 7.34 13.93 11.73
C LYS A 392 7.54 14.64 10.39
N SER A 393 6.46 15.18 9.83
CA SER A 393 6.53 15.99 8.62
C SER A 393 5.59 17.19 8.71
N SER A 394 6.06 18.36 8.26
CA SER A 394 5.25 19.56 8.12
C SER A 394 4.58 19.67 6.75
N THR A 395 4.98 18.84 5.78
CA THR A 395 4.56 18.93 4.36
C THR A 395 3.81 17.71 3.85
N LYS A 396 3.90 16.56 4.53
CA LYS A 396 3.24 15.29 4.18
C LYS A 396 2.45 14.77 5.38
N ASP A 397 1.23 14.28 5.14
CA ASP A 397 0.46 13.60 6.19
C ASP A 397 1.17 12.32 6.63
N VAL A 398 1.08 12.04 7.93
CA VAL A 398 1.64 10.81 8.51
C VAL A 398 0.49 9.99 9.11
N PHE A 399 0.54 8.68 8.89
CA PHE A 399 -0.52 7.77 9.28
C PHE A 399 -0.03 6.86 10.42
N ASN A 400 -0.90 6.63 11.40
CA ASN A 400 -0.81 5.51 12.32
C ASN A 400 -2.05 4.65 12.10
N ILE A 401 -1.88 3.44 11.59
CA ILE A 401 -2.98 2.52 11.30
C ILE A 401 -2.67 1.22 12.02
N LYS A 402 -3.62 0.68 12.77
CA LYS A 402 -3.50 -0.66 13.36
C LYS A 402 -4.78 -1.46 13.14
N THR A 403 -4.66 -2.77 13.05
CA THR A 403 -5.80 -3.70 12.95
C THR A 403 -5.42 -5.02 13.61
N GLU A 404 -6.38 -5.64 14.29
CA GLU A 404 -6.17 -6.90 15.01
C GLU A 404 -6.04 -8.08 14.03
N LYS A 405 -6.88 -8.10 12.99
CA LYS A 405 -6.94 -9.20 12.03
C LYS A 405 -7.35 -8.70 10.64
N ILE A 406 -6.71 -9.22 9.61
CA ILE A 406 -7.18 -9.14 8.22
C ILE A 406 -7.35 -10.57 7.69
N GLU A 407 -8.45 -10.84 7.02
CA GLU A 407 -8.72 -12.08 6.31
C GLU A 407 -8.89 -11.76 4.83
N ILE A 408 -8.19 -12.49 3.97
CA ILE A 408 -8.39 -12.47 2.52
C ILE A 408 -8.78 -13.89 2.14
N LEU A 409 -10.04 -14.08 1.76
CA LEU A 409 -10.64 -15.39 1.54
C LEU A 409 -10.81 -15.67 0.05
N ASN A 410 -10.64 -16.94 -0.33
CA ASN A 410 -10.79 -17.43 -1.70
C ASN A 410 -9.94 -16.64 -2.71
N ASN A 411 -8.65 -16.43 -2.41
CA ASN A 411 -7.73 -15.77 -3.34
C ASN A 411 -7.42 -16.68 -4.54
N ALA A 412 -7.81 -16.25 -5.73
CA ALA A 412 -7.49 -16.88 -7.01
C ALA A 412 -6.76 -15.89 -7.93
N SER A 413 -6.04 -14.93 -7.34
CA SER A 413 -5.33 -13.89 -8.08
C SER A 413 -4.14 -14.47 -8.84
N LYS A 414 -3.92 -13.98 -10.06
CA LYS A 414 -2.84 -14.44 -10.93
C LYS A 414 -2.33 -13.33 -11.84
N PHE A 415 -1.13 -13.51 -12.35
CA PHE A 415 -0.67 -12.73 -13.49
C PHE A 415 -1.17 -13.37 -14.80
N VAL A 416 -1.68 -12.55 -15.71
CA VAL A 416 -2.00 -12.95 -17.10
C VAL A 416 -1.17 -12.06 -18.00
N GLY A 417 -0.07 -12.59 -18.55
CA GLY A 417 0.95 -11.78 -19.19
C GLY A 417 1.57 -10.79 -18.19
N GLN A 418 1.47 -9.50 -18.46
CA GLN A 418 1.97 -8.45 -17.54
C GLN A 418 0.91 -7.93 -16.56
N GLN A 419 -0.38 -8.21 -16.82
CA GLN A 419 -1.52 -7.73 -16.06
C GLN A 419 -1.70 -8.54 -14.77
N LEU A 420 -1.89 -7.86 -13.65
CA LEU A 420 -2.30 -8.49 -12.40
C LEU A 420 -3.83 -8.58 -12.36
N GLN A 421 -4.37 -9.80 -12.27
CA GLN A 421 -5.79 -10.04 -12.07
C GLN A 421 -6.03 -10.44 -10.62
N LEU A 422 -6.57 -9.51 -9.84
CA LEU A 422 -7.01 -9.77 -8.47
C LEU A 422 -8.41 -10.38 -8.50
N LYS A 423 -8.53 -11.62 -8.05
CA LYS A 423 -9.80 -12.34 -7.91
C LYS A 423 -9.90 -12.84 -6.47
N LEU A 424 -10.68 -12.13 -5.66
CA LEU A 424 -10.79 -12.35 -4.22
C LEU A 424 -12.26 -12.57 -3.85
N GLY A 425 -12.53 -13.53 -2.97
CA GLY A 425 -13.88 -13.76 -2.45
C GLY A 425 -14.29 -12.65 -1.49
N GLU A 426 -13.54 -12.50 -0.40
CA GLU A 426 -13.88 -11.56 0.67
C GLU A 426 -12.61 -11.01 1.34
N ILE A 427 -12.64 -9.75 1.74
CA ILE A 427 -11.64 -9.14 2.60
C ILE A 427 -12.33 -8.64 3.87
N ASN A 428 -11.94 -9.16 5.02
CA ASN A 428 -12.39 -8.69 6.33
C ASN A 428 -11.25 -7.98 7.05
N VAL A 429 -11.50 -6.79 7.59
CA VAL A 429 -10.55 -6.04 8.42
C VAL A 429 -11.21 -5.76 9.76
N TYR A 430 -10.66 -6.33 10.83
CA TYR A 430 -11.23 -6.27 12.18
C TYR A 430 -10.55 -5.19 13.02
N SER A 431 -11.39 -4.38 13.65
CA SER A 431 -11.01 -3.31 14.57
C SER A 431 -9.94 -2.35 13.99
N PRO A 432 -10.07 -1.85 12.74
CA PRO A 432 -9.09 -0.93 12.19
C PRO A 432 -9.14 0.41 12.93
N ASP A 433 -8.04 0.81 13.58
CA ASP A 433 -7.88 2.14 14.17
C ASP A 433 -6.97 2.98 13.29
N ILE A 434 -7.56 4.00 12.67
CA ILE A 434 -6.93 4.86 11.67
C ILE A 434 -6.73 6.26 12.28
N LYS A 435 -5.48 6.67 12.44
CA LYS A 435 -5.11 8.01 12.89
C LYS A 435 -4.29 8.74 11.83
N ILE A 436 -4.79 9.90 11.40
CA ILE A 436 -4.10 10.79 10.47
C ILE A 436 -3.53 11.99 11.24
N ILE A 437 -2.22 12.20 11.10
CA ILE A 437 -1.53 13.42 11.54
C ILE A 437 -1.35 14.31 10.32
N ALA A 438 -2.20 15.33 10.20
CA ALA A 438 -2.25 16.20 9.05
C ALA A 438 -1.09 17.20 9.02
N ALA A 439 -0.46 17.34 7.85
CA ALA A 439 0.58 18.33 7.60
C ALA A 439 0.05 19.77 7.69
N VAL A 440 0.91 20.68 8.15
CA VAL A 440 0.59 22.11 8.30
C VAL A 440 0.70 22.83 6.95
N ASN A 441 1.74 22.54 6.18
CA ASN A 441 2.11 23.20 4.94
C ASN A 441 2.07 22.21 3.78
N LYS A 442 0.88 21.71 3.43
CA LYS A 442 0.72 20.88 2.22
C LYS A 442 1.07 21.71 1.00
N LYS A 443 2.25 21.47 0.41
CA LYS A 443 2.54 21.98 -0.93
C LYS A 443 1.53 21.33 -1.88
N LYS A 444 0.88 22.13 -2.72
CA LYS A 444 0.13 21.60 -3.87
C LYS A 444 1.08 20.67 -4.61
N ILE A 445 0.71 19.39 -4.72
CA ILE A 445 1.49 18.43 -5.50
C ILE A 445 1.48 18.98 -6.93
N ALA A 446 2.61 19.52 -7.39
CA ALA A 446 2.79 19.85 -8.79
C ALA A 446 2.53 18.55 -9.56
N GLY A 447 1.59 18.58 -10.50
CA GLY A 447 1.06 17.39 -11.17
C GLY A 447 2.19 16.46 -11.56
N GLN A 448 2.33 15.36 -10.81
CA GLN A 448 3.26 14.31 -11.21
C GLN A 448 2.79 13.82 -12.59
N THR A 449 3.75 13.72 -13.51
CA THR A 449 3.60 13.09 -14.81
C THR A 449 2.68 11.87 -14.66
N GLN A 450 1.61 11.83 -15.45
CA GLN A 450 0.69 10.69 -15.48
C GLN A 450 1.48 9.44 -15.87
N ASN A 451 2.06 8.75 -14.89
CA ASN A 451 2.44 7.37 -15.06
C ASN A 451 1.15 6.64 -15.40
N GLN A 452 1.16 5.92 -16.53
CA GLN A 452 -0.03 5.18 -16.91
C GLN A 452 -0.44 4.27 -15.74
N PRO A 453 -1.74 4.25 -15.36
CA PRO A 453 -2.20 3.43 -14.25
C PRO A 453 -1.78 1.97 -14.50
N PRO A 454 -1.40 1.25 -13.43
CA PRO A 454 -0.92 -0.12 -13.54
C PRO A 454 -1.95 -0.98 -14.26
N ASP A 455 -1.47 -1.95 -15.05
CA ASP A 455 -2.35 -2.90 -15.72
C ASP A 455 -2.89 -3.90 -14.69
N LEU A 456 -4.06 -3.55 -14.15
CA LEU A 456 -4.71 -4.18 -13.01
C LEU A 456 -6.19 -4.41 -13.33
N LEU A 457 -6.67 -5.62 -13.04
CA LEU A 457 -8.08 -5.98 -13.01
C LEU A 457 -8.42 -6.45 -11.60
N VAL A 458 -9.44 -5.86 -10.97
CA VAL A 458 -9.86 -6.19 -9.61
C VAL A 458 -11.31 -6.68 -9.64
N ASN A 459 -11.52 -7.88 -9.12
CA ASN A 459 -12.82 -8.46 -8.83
C ASN A 459 -12.81 -8.96 -7.38
N LEU A 460 -13.53 -8.28 -6.50
CA LEU A 460 -13.65 -8.61 -5.08
C LEU A 460 -15.12 -8.84 -4.73
N GLY A 461 -15.45 -10.01 -4.19
CA GLY A 461 -16.82 -10.36 -3.80
C GLY A 461 -17.36 -9.46 -2.68
N ALA A 462 -16.60 -9.27 -1.60
CA ALA A 462 -16.95 -8.34 -0.52
C ALA A 462 -15.73 -7.71 0.17
N LEU A 463 -15.88 -6.46 0.63
CA LEU A 463 -14.95 -5.78 1.54
C LEU A 463 -15.71 -5.39 2.81
N ASN A 464 -15.27 -5.90 3.97
CA ASN A 464 -15.82 -5.56 5.27
C ASN A 464 -14.75 -4.90 6.16
N LEU A 465 -15.05 -3.69 6.63
CA LEU A 465 -14.36 -3.07 7.77
C LEU A 465 -15.29 -3.19 8.96
N ILE A 466 -14.82 -3.81 10.04
CA ILE A 466 -15.63 -4.20 11.19
C ILE A 466 -15.10 -3.50 12.43
N ASN A 467 -15.96 -2.75 13.14
CA ASN A 467 -15.66 -2.05 14.40
C ASN A 467 -14.46 -1.09 14.31
N GLY A 468 -14.36 -0.32 13.23
CA GLY A 468 -13.26 0.62 13.02
C GLY A 468 -13.38 1.93 13.82
N THR A 469 -12.25 2.57 14.06
CA THR A 469 -12.17 3.95 14.59
C THR A 469 -11.32 4.83 13.68
N PHE A 470 -11.71 6.09 13.56
CA PHE A 470 -10.96 7.06 12.78
C PHE A 470 -10.73 8.34 13.58
N SER A 471 -9.53 8.90 13.50
CA SER A 471 -9.23 10.21 14.04
C SER A 471 -8.29 11.01 13.14
N GLN A 472 -8.48 12.31 13.11
CA GLN A 472 -7.60 13.25 12.44
C GLN A 472 -7.13 14.31 13.44
N GLU A 473 -5.82 14.52 13.50
CA GLU A 473 -5.19 15.57 14.28
C GLU A 473 -4.44 16.54 13.37
N LYS A 474 -4.53 17.84 13.66
CA LYS A 474 -3.77 18.90 12.99
C LYS A 474 -3.23 19.84 14.06
N GLN A 475 -1.90 20.03 14.10
CA GLN A 475 -1.23 20.87 15.10
C GLN A 475 -1.60 20.52 16.55
N GLY A 476 -1.71 19.22 16.87
CA GLY A 476 -2.08 18.74 18.21
C GLY A 476 -3.57 18.87 18.56
N SER A 477 -4.38 19.54 17.73
CA SER A 477 -5.82 19.65 17.89
C SER A 477 -6.53 18.57 17.07
N ARG A 478 -7.44 17.82 17.71
CA ARG A 478 -8.29 16.84 17.02
C ARG A 478 -9.33 17.56 16.17
N LYS A 479 -9.41 17.23 14.89
CA LYS A 479 -10.31 17.84 13.90
C LYS A 479 -11.49 16.96 13.51
N LEU A 480 -11.31 15.65 13.54
CA LEU A 480 -12.35 14.68 13.25
C LEU A 480 -12.13 13.45 14.13
N LYS A 481 -13.22 12.90 14.64
CA LYS A 481 -13.29 11.59 15.29
C LYS A 481 -14.52 10.86 14.77
N VAL A 482 -14.37 9.58 14.47
CA VAL A 482 -15.46 8.67 14.15
C VAL A 482 -15.26 7.42 15.01
N GLY A 483 -16.27 7.05 15.78
CA GLY A 483 -16.31 5.81 16.54
C GLY A 483 -17.02 4.69 15.79
N ASN A 484 -16.63 3.45 16.09
CA ASN A 484 -17.34 2.21 15.73
C ASN A 484 -17.96 2.22 14.32
N PHE A 485 -17.16 2.52 13.31
CA PHE A 485 -17.63 2.48 11.93
C PHE A 485 -17.58 1.05 11.39
N ASN A 486 -18.58 0.70 10.58
CA ASN A 486 -18.60 -0.52 9.80
C ASN A 486 -18.83 -0.15 8.33
N VAL A 487 -18.11 -0.81 7.44
CA VAL A 487 -18.25 -0.63 5.98
C VAL A 487 -18.37 -2.01 5.37
N LYS A 488 -19.45 -2.27 4.65
CA LYS A 488 -19.63 -3.47 3.84
C LYS A 488 -19.87 -3.07 2.40
N LEU A 489 -18.94 -3.41 1.51
CA LEU A 489 -19.05 -3.20 0.07
C LEU A 489 -19.18 -4.56 -0.60
N ASN A 490 -20.16 -4.74 -1.49
CA ASN A 490 -20.35 -5.99 -2.23
C ASN A 490 -20.11 -5.78 -3.73
N SER A 491 -19.46 -6.77 -4.35
CA SER A 491 -19.08 -6.79 -5.76
C SER A 491 -18.26 -5.54 -6.14
N VAL A 492 -17.07 -5.42 -5.55
CA VAL A 492 -16.14 -4.34 -5.83
C VAL A 492 -15.34 -4.67 -7.09
N THR A 493 -15.41 -3.79 -8.10
CA THR A 493 -14.69 -3.96 -9.36
C THR A 493 -13.82 -2.74 -9.67
N SER A 494 -12.63 -2.97 -10.21
CA SER A 494 -11.79 -1.89 -10.73
C SER A 494 -10.96 -2.38 -11.92
N ASN A 495 -10.60 -1.46 -12.81
CA ASN A 495 -9.74 -1.71 -13.95
C ASN A 495 -9.02 -0.43 -14.34
N ARG A 496 -8.16 -0.51 -15.36
CA ARG A 496 -7.37 0.61 -15.86
C ARG A 496 -8.16 1.89 -16.19
N ASN A 497 -9.40 1.76 -16.65
CA ASN A 497 -10.26 2.90 -16.97
C ASN A 497 -10.94 3.45 -15.72
N ILE A 498 -11.47 2.56 -14.86
CA ILE A 498 -12.11 2.93 -13.60
C ILE A 498 -11.13 3.65 -12.67
N LEU A 499 -9.84 3.25 -12.65
CA LEU A 499 -8.79 3.91 -11.87
C LEU A 499 -8.57 5.40 -12.23
N LYS A 500 -9.09 5.88 -13.37
CA LYS A 500 -9.02 7.29 -13.79
C LYS A 500 -10.24 8.10 -13.35
N GLU A 501 -11.29 7.45 -12.87
CA GLU A 501 -12.49 8.10 -12.35
C GLU A 501 -12.21 8.73 -10.97
N SER A 502 -13.08 9.65 -10.53
CA SER A 502 -12.93 10.27 -9.21
C SER A 502 -13.05 9.28 -8.06
N ILE A 503 -13.80 8.19 -8.25
CA ILE A 503 -13.86 7.04 -7.35
C ILE A 503 -13.28 5.84 -8.11
N PRO A 504 -12.09 5.33 -7.74
CA PRO A 504 -11.33 4.39 -8.56
C PRO A 504 -11.81 2.94 -8.46
N PHE A 505 -13.08 2.73 -8.14
CA PHE A 505 -13.73 1.42 -8.07
C PHE A 505 -15.26 1.60 -8.17
N HIS A 506 -15.94 0.57 -8.65
CA HIS A 506 -17.40 0.47 -8.62
C HIS A 506 -17.84 -0.54 -7.57
N VAL A 507 -19.02 -0.32 -6.99
CA VAL A 507 -19.63 -1.19 -5.98
C VAL A 507 -21.09 -1.40 -6.37
N LYS A 508 -21.59 -2.63 -6.27
CA LYS A 508 -23.00 -2.92 -6.53
C LYS A 508 -23.91 -2.46 -5.39
N ASN A 509 -23.57 -2.84 -4.16
CA ASN A 509 -24.31 -2.52 -2.95
C ASN A 509 -23.36 -2.19 -1.81
N HIS A 510 -23.70 -1.22 -0.97
CA HIS A 510 -22.94 -0.93 0.24
C HIS A 510 -23.83 -0.66 1.46
N LEU A 511 -23.27 -0.94 2.63
CA LEU A 511 -23.77 -0.55 3.94
C LEU A 511 -22.64 0.15 4.69
N ILE A 512 -22.87 1.37 5.14
CA ILE A 512 -21.93 2.12 5.97
C ILE A 512 -22.67 2.53 7.24
N THR A 513 -22.11 2.19 8.40
CA THR A 513 -22.60 2.66 9.69
C THR A 513 -21.47 3.31 10.46
N ALA A 514 -21.76 4.33 11.27
CA ALA A 514 -20.80 4.85 12.24
C ALA A 514 -21.52 5.47 13.43
N ASN A 515 -20.83 5.53 14.57
CA ASN A 515 -21.33 6.16 15.79
C ASN A 515 -20.38 7.26 16.26
N THR A 516 -20.90 8.23 17.02
CA THR A 516 -20.09 9.24 17.70
C THR A 516 -19.12 9.94 16.74
N ILE A 517 -19.67 10.63 15.75
CA ILE A 517 -18.89 11.46 14.83
C ILE A 517 -18.77 12.84 15.45
N ASP A 518 -17.55 13.26 15.77
CA ASP A 518 -17.24 14.60 16.26
C ASP A 518 -16.36 15.33 15.23
N ILE A 519 -16.82 16.47 14.74
CA ILE A 519 -16.12 17.30 13.76
C ILE A 519 -15.89 18.70 14.33
N ASP A 520 -14.64 19.16 14.23
CA ASP A 520 -14.29 20.56 14.47
C ASP A 520 -14.82 21.41 13.30
N ALA A 521 -15.94 22.11 13.52
CA ALA A 521 -16.66 22.89 12.51
C ALA A 521 -16.26 24.39 12.54
N GLY A 522 -14.96 24.66 12.61
CA GLY A 522 -14.41 26.01 12.51
C GLY A 522 -14.15 26.67 13.87
N LYS A 523 -14.14 28.01 13.92
CA LYS A 523 -13.72 28.73 15.14
C LYS A 523 -14.67 28.49 16.31
N TYR A 524 -15.98 28.53 16.08
CA TYR A 524 -16.98 28.61 17.15
C TYR A 524 -17.81 27.34 17.37
N TYR A 525 -17.78 26.36 16.46
CA TYR A 525 -18.75 25.26 16.48
C TYR A 525 -18.11 23.87 16.44
N ASN A 526 -18.77 22.91 17.06
CA ASN A 526 -18.57 21.48 16.86
C ASN A 526 -19.80 20.90 16.18
N LEU A 527 -19.59 20.00 15.22
CA LEU A 527 -20.65 19.17 14.66
C LEU A 527 -20.55 17.78 15.28
N LYS A 528 -21.67 17.29 15.81
CA LYS A 528 -21.81 15.98 16.42
C LYS A 528 -22.89 15.17 15.73
N ILE A 529 -22.65 13.88 15.54
CA ILE A 529 -23.66 12.92 15.08
C ILE A 529 -23.57 11.69 15.99
N GLY A 530 -24.71 11.28 16.54
CA GLY A 530 -24.79 10.07 17.38
C GLY A 530 -24.62 8.80 16.56
N ASP A 531 -25.38 8.68 15.48
CA ASP A 531 -25.24 7.56 14.53
C ASP A 531 -25.60 7.96 13.10
N VAL A 532 -24.98 7.26 12.15
CA VAL A 532 -25.30 7.31 10.73
C VAL A 532 -25.39 5.91 10.16
N LYS A 533 -26.36 5.68 9.28
CA LYS A 533 -26.51 4.46 8.49
C LYS A 533 -26.84 4.82 7.05
N ASN A 534 -26.00 4.42 6.11
CA ASN A 534 -26.22 4.58 4.68
C ASN A 534 -26.30 3.20 4.00
N THR A 535 -27.32 3.00 3.15
CA THR A 535 -27.54 1.74 2.41
C THR A 535 -27.61 1.96 0.89
N GLY A 536 -26.74 2.84 0.38
CA GLY A 536 -26.82 3.31 -1.00
C GLY A 536 -27.69 4.55 -1.10
N LYS A 537 -28.94 4.37 -1.54
CA LYS A 537 -29.87 5.48 -1.79
C LYS A 537 -30.41 6.14 -0.52
N THR A 538 -30.43 5.46 0.61
CA THR A 538 -30.96 6.02 1.86
C THR A 538 -29.85 6.30 2.86
N THR A 539 -29.93 7.45 3.52
CA THR A 539 -29.08 7.81 4.66
C THR A 539 -29.96 8.18 5.84
N HIS A 540 -29.74 7.54 6.98
CA HIS A 540 -30.36 7.85 8.26
C HIS A 540 -29.29 8.41 9.19
N ILE A 541 -29.56 9.54 9.82
CA ILE A 541 -28.68 10.20 10.79
C ILE A 541 -29.52 10.46 12.04
N ASN A 542 -29.06 10.05 13.21
CA ASN A 542 -29.72 10.41 14.47
C ASN A 542 -28.80 11.22 15.38
N ASN A 543 -29.44 12.03 16.23
CA ASN A 543 -28.79 12.90 17.21
C ASN A 543 -27.74 13.81 16.56
N PHE A 544 -28.14 14.54 15.53
CA PHE A 544 -27.32 15.58 14.91
C PHE A 544 -27.27 16.80 15.84
N GLY A 545 -26.09 17.39 16.01
CA GLY A 545 -25.89 18.59 16.80
C GLY A 545 -24.86 19.53 16.16
N PHE A 546 -25.25 20.75 15.84
CA PHE A 546 -24.35 21.85 15.54
C PHE A 546 -24.31 22.76 16.78
N LEU A 547 -23.25 22.61 17.57
CA LEU A 547 -23.20 23.11 18.94
C LEU A 547 -22.06 24.13 19.10
N PRO A 548 -22.29 25.24 19.81
CA PRO A 548 -21.24 26.20 20.10
C PRO A 548 -20.18 25.59 21.03
N LYS A 549 -18.93 25.95 20.79
CA LYS A 549 -17.77 25.57 21.62
C LYS A 549 -17.66 26.40 22.90
N TYR A 550 -18.32 27.55 22.92
CA TYR A 550 -18.16 28.58 23.93
C TYR A 550 -19.53 28.99 24.48
N SER A 551 -19.56 29.46 25.73
CA SER A 551 -20.75 30.10 26.30
C SER A 551 -21.08 31.40 25.55
N ARG A 552 -22.33 31.87 25.66
CA ARG A 552 -22.80 33.14 25.08
C ARG A 552 -21.87 34.30 25.45
N GLU A 553 -21.57 34.47 26.74
CA GLU A 553 -20.65 35.51 27.24
C GLU A 553 -19.25 35.46 26.60
N ARG A 554 -18.68 34.25 26.49
CA ARG A 554 -17.34 34.10 25.91
C ARG A 554 -17.37 34.33 24.40
N PHE A 555 -18.42 33.87 23.72
CA PHE A 555 -18.65 34.13 22.30
C PHE A 555 -18.67 35.63 22.00
N ASN A 556 -19.45 36.42 22.75
CA ASN A 556 -19.55 37.87 22.57
C ASN A 556 -18.20 38.58 22.74
N LYS A 557 -17.34 38.10 23.65
CA LYS A 557 -15.98 38.65 23.83
C LYS A 557 -15.02 38.30 22.69
N MET A 558 -15.37 37.37 21.79
CA MET A 558 -14.51 36.89 20.70
C MET A 558 -14.89 37.40 19.31
N ILE A 559 -16.09 37.96 19.15
CA ILE A 559 -16.58 38.52 17.88
C ILE A 559 -16.26 40.02 17.82
N ALA A 560 -15.99 40.53 16.62
CA ALA A 560 -15.63 41.94 16.41
C ALA A 560 -16.83 42.83 16.12
N VAL A 561 -17.91 42.23 15.61
CA VAL A 561 -19.22 42.83 15.30
C VAL A 561 -20.30 41.84 15.72
N GLU A 562 -21.56 42.27 15.78
CA GLU A 562 -22.72 41.44 16.10
C GLU A 562 -22.79 40.20 15.17
N GLU A 563 -22.80 39.00 15.75
CA GLU A 563 -22.95 37.73 15.04
C GLU A 563 -23.93 36.82 15.79
N ASP A 564 -24.71 36.04 15.04
CA ASP A 564 -25.63 35.06 15.63
C ASP A 564 -24.88 33.84 16.15
N LEU A 565 -25.23 33.40 17.36
CA LEU A 565 -24.82 32.13 17.93
C LEU A 565 -25.92 31.08 17.73
N TYR A 566 -25.62 30.04 16.95
CA TYR A 566 -26.56 28.98 16.61
C TYR A 566 -26.38 27.74 17.52
N THR A 567 -27.47 27.21 18.05
CA THR A 567 -27.51 25.88 18.65
C THR A 567 -28.57 25.08 17.94
N ILE A 568 -28.17 24.09 17.14
CA ILE A 568 -29.10 23.26 16.35
C ILE A 568 -28.95 21.81 16.78
N LYS A 569 -30.05 21.19 17.18
CA LYS A 569 -30.14 19.76 17.45
C LYS A 569 -31.23 19.16 16.57
N VAL A 570 -31.01 17.96 16.03
CA VAL A 570 -32.03 17.25 15.26
C VAL A 570 -32.08 15.80 15.74
N LYS A 571 -33.28 15.31 16.07
CA LYS A 571 -33.46 13.93 16.54
C LYS A 571 -33.13 12.93 15.43
N SER A 572 -33.73 13.10 14.25
CA SER A 572 -33.41 12.27 13.09
C SER A 572 -33.45 13.05 11.77
N ILE A 573 -32.58 12.65 10.84
CA ILE A 573 -32.53 13.13 9.46
C ILE A 573 -32.55 11.92 8.55
N ASN A 574 -33.53 11.86 7.64
CA ASN A 574 -33.65 10.81 6.65
C ASN A 574 -33.46 11.42 5.27
N ILE A 575 -32.54 10.89 4.47
CA ILE A 575 -32.21 11.40 3.13
C ILE A 575 -32.41 10.27 2.13
N VAL A 576 -33.15 10.56 1.06
CA VAL A 576 -33.32 9.68 -0.10
C VAL A 576 -32.61 10.31 -1.30
N ASP A 577 -31.51 9.69 -1.69
CA ASP A 577 -30.68 10.05 -2.83
C ASP A 577 -31.28 9.53 -4.15
N GLN A 578 -31.23 10.37 -5.18
CA GLN A 578 -31.62 9.97 -6.53
C GLN A 578 -30.41 9.44 -7.31
N ASN A 579 -29.36 10.26 -7.44
CA ASN A 579 -28.11 9.94 -8.14
C ASN A 579 -27.00 10.99 -7.88
N SER A 580 -26.79 11.37 -6.62
CA SER A 580 -25.72 12.32 -6.29
C SER A 580 -24.34 11.75 -6.59
N VAL A 581 -23.43 12.64 -6.96
CA VAL A 581 -22.01 12.37 -7.19
C VAL A 581 -21.20 13.28 -6.28
N ILE A 582 -20.25 12.73 -5.53
CA ILE A 582 -19.35 13.48 -4.64
C ILE A 582 -17.92 13.33 -5.14
N GLY A 583 -17.18 14.44 -5.27
CA GLY A 583 -15.80 14.47 -5.78
C GLY A 583 -15.50 15.74 -6.59
N ASP A 584 -14.57 15.67 -7.54
CA ASP A 584 -14.17 16.84 -8.36
C ASP A 584 -15.33 17.42 -9.19
N LYS A 585 -16.29 16.58 -9.59
CA LYS A 585 -17.51 16.95 -10.30
C LYS A 585 -18.75 16.76 -9.41
N THR A 586 -18.67 17.25 -8.17
CA THR A 586 -19.78 17.13 -7.21
C THR A 586 -21.10 17.64 -7.81
N SER A 587 -22.16 16.87 -7.64
CA SER A 587 -23.55 17.19 -8.01
C SER A 587 -24.48 16.48 -7.04
N ILE A 588 -25.36 17.23 -6.38
CA ILE A 588 -26.28 16.68 -5.37
C ILE A 588 -27.69 16.66 -5.95
N ASN A 589 -28.29 15.48 -6.05
CA ASN A 589 -29.64 15.27 -6.54
C ASN A 589 -30.40 14.31 -5.62
N LEU A 590 -31.28 14.87 -4.79
CA LEU A 590 -32.00 14.16 -3.74
C LEU A 590 -33.51 14.19 -4.02
N ASP A 591 -34.18 13.07 -3.76
CA ASP A 591 -35.64 12.96 -3.87
C ASP A 591 -36.32 13.51 -2.61
N HIS A 592 -35.78 13.22 -1.42
CA HIS A 592 -36.39 13.64 -0.16
C HIS A 592 -35.37 13.85 0.96
N ILE A 593 -35.60 14.87 1.79
CA ILE A 593 -34.97 15.00 3.11
C ILE A 593 -36.07 15.19 4.15
N LEU A 594 -36.10 14.37 5.19
CA LEU A 594 -36.97 14.54 6.35
C LEU A 594 -36.13 14.88 7.59
N PHE A 595 -36.31 16.08 8.12
CA PHE A 595 -35.84 16.47 9.44
C PHE A 595 -36.97 16.27 10.46
N ASP A 596 -36.75 15.46 11.48
CA ASP A 596 -37.69 15.26 12.58
C ASP A 596 -37.09 15.71 13.91
N GLY A 597 -37.84 16.55 14.63
CA GLY A 597 -37.42 17.09 15.92
C GLY A 597 -36.22 18.03 15.84
N VAL A 598 -36.26 19.02 14.94
CA VAL A 598 -35.28 20.12 14.95
C VAL A 598 -35.55 21.01 16.15
N ASP A 599 -34.53 21.25 16.96
CA ASP A 599 -34.51 22.26 18.02
C ASP A 599 -33.40 23.26 17.69
N CYS A 600 -33.81 24.44 17.23
CA CYS A 600 -32.91 25.50 16.79
C CYS A 600 -33.06 26.72 17.69
N ASN A 601 -31.99 27.09 18.39
CA ASN A 601 -31.87 28.36 19.08
C ASN A 601 -30.89 29.27 18.33
N ILE A 602 -31.34 30.49 18.04
CA ILE A 602 -30.54 31.57 17.47
C ILE A 602 -30.46 32.64 18.55
N TYR A 603 -29.26 32.88 19.06
CA TYR A 603 -28.99 33.90 20.07
C TYR A 603 -28.25 35.06 19.42
N HIS A 604 -28.79 36.26 19.58
CA HIS A 604 -28.24 37.51 19.09
C HIS A 604 -28.01 38.47 20.26
N ASP A 605 -26.86 39.13 20.28
CA ASP A 605 -26.50 40.09 21.31
C ASP A 605 -26.13 41.40 20.64
N LEU A 606 -26.77 42.49 21.06
CA LEU A 606 -26.59 43.83 20.51
C LEU A 606 -25.48 44.64 21.21
N ALA A 607 -24.74 44.03 22.15
CA ALA A 607 -23.62 44.68 22.81
C ALA A 607 -22.37 44.90 21.91
N PRO A 608 -21.99 43.97 21.01
CA PRO A 608 -20.95 44.23 20.01
C PRO A 608 -21.37 45.31 18.98
N PRO A 609 -20.44 45.90 18.23
CA PRO A 609 -20.79 46.86 17.17
C PRO A 609 -21.62 46.25 16.03
N ASP A 610 -22.55 47.03 15.46
CA ASP A 610 -23.40 46.64 14.32
C ASP A 610 -22.62 46.01 13.15
N ASP A 611 -23.12 44.90 12.60
CA ASP A 611 -22.66 44.34 11.32
C ASP A 611 -23.32 45.09 10.14
N ILE A 612 -22.53 45.91 9.44
CA ILE A 612 -22.94 46.69 8.25
C ILE A 612 -22.84 45.90 6.93
N GLY A 613 -22.63 44.58 6.98
CA GLY A 613 -22.51 43.72 5.81
C GLY A 613 -23.83 43.47 5.08
N ILE A 614 -23.78 43.43 3.75
CA ILE A 614 -24.95 43.16 2.90
C ILE A 614 -25.51 41.75 3.17
N ARG A 615 -26.82 41.65 3.40
CA ARG A 615 -27.56 40.41 3.61
C ARG A 615 -28.29 40.00 2.33
N TYR A 616 -27.75 39.02 1.60
CA TYR A 616 -28.35 38.51 0.37
C TYR A 616 -29.62 37.68 0.59
N MET A 617 -30.52 37.71 -0.40
CA MET A 617 -31.73 36.87 -0.44
C MET A 617 -31.42 35.38 -0.57
N PHE A 618 -32.35 34.53 -0.14
CA PHE A 618 -32.19 33.07 -0.17
C PHE A 618 -32.05 32.51 -1.59
N SER A 619 -32.78 33.07 -2.58
CA SER A 619 -32.62 32.78 -4.01
C SER A 619 -31.16 32.96 -4.46
N LYS A 620 -30.53 34.09 -4.13
CA LYS A 620 -29.12 34.33 -4.44
C LYS A 620 -28.19 33.39 -3.69
N LYS A 621 -28.39 33.17 -2.38
CA LYS A 621 -27.57 32.24 -1.58
C LYS A 621 -27.55 30.84 -2.19
N LEU A 622 -28.71 30.34 -2.63
CA LEU A 622 -28.86 29.05 -3.30
C LEU A 622 -28.20 29.03 -4.69
N ARG A 623 -28.38 30.09 -5.48
CA ARG A 623 -27.74 30.25 -6.80
C ARG A 623 -26.21 30.28 -6.73
N ASP A 624 -25.66 30.80 -5.65
CA ASP A 624 -24.22 30.94 -5.43
C ASP A 624 -23.55 29.60 -4.99
N VAL A 625 -24.33 28.56 -4.65
CA VAL A 625 -23.81 27.20 -4.36
C VAL A 625 -22.98 26.71 -5.55
N LYS A 626 -21.69 26.38 -5.32
CA LYS A 626 -20.71 26.17 -6.41
C LYS A 626 -20.95 24.95 -7.30
N PHE A 627 -21.83 24.04 -6.90
CA PHE A 627 -22.15 22.81 -7.62
C PHE A 627 -23.65 22.70 -7.95
N PRO A 628 -24.05 21.87 -8.93
CA PRO A 628 -25.46 21.54 -9.15
C PRO A 628 -26.06 20.89 -7.91
N LEU A 629 -27.09 21.51 -7.37
CA LEU A 629 -27.85 21.06 -6.21
C LEU A 629 -29.33 21.05 -6.59
N TYR A 630 -30.01 19.95 -6.31
CA TYR A 630 -31.45 19.83 -6.39
C TYR A 630 -31.94 18.86 -5.31
N VAL A 631 -32.94 19.29 -4.54
CA VAL A 631 -33.67 18.48 -3.58
C VAL A 631 -35.14 18.67 -3.89
N LYS A 632 -35.80 17.60 -4.33
CA LYS A 632 -37.20 17.66 -4.77
C LYS A 632 -38.14 18.03 -3.62
N GLN A 633 -37.95 17.43 -2.44
CA GLN A 633 -38.77 17.70 -1.25
C GLN A 633 -37.91 17.74 0.01
N ILE A 634 -38.13 18.72 0.87
CA ILE A 634 -37.64 18.75 2.26
C ILE A 634 -38.85 18.85 3.19
N ASP A 635 -38.97 17.93 4.13
CA ASP A 635 -39.95 18.00 5.21
C ASP A 635 -39.24 18.30 6.53
N VAL A 636 -39.80 19.22 7.30
CA VAL A 636 -39.44 19.47 8.70
C VAL A 636 -40.67 19.13 9.53
N LYS A 637 -40.51 18.30 10.57
CA LYS A 637 -41.61 17.85 11.43
C LYS A 637 -41.27 17.99 12.90
N ASN A 638 -42.30 18.18 13.73
CA ASN A 638 -42.22 18.14 15.19
C ASN A 638 -41.09 19.04 15.76
N SER A 639 -40.88 20.20 15.15
CA SER A 639 -39.70 21.02 15.40
C SER A 639 -40.01 22.26 16.25
N LYS A 640 -38.96 22.95 16.68
CA LYS A 640 -39.01 24.20 17.41
C LYS A 640 -37.89 25.12 16.93
N LEU A 641 -38.24 26.38 16.70
CA LEU A 641 -37.28 27.46 16.46
C LEU A 641 -37.47 28.52 17.56
N THR A 642 -36.36 29.00 18.10
CA THR A 642 -36.32 30.05 19.12
C THR A 642 -35.29 31.10 18.73
N TYR A 643 -35.73 32.33 18.54
CA TYR A 643 -34.86 33.49 18.40
C TYR A 643 -34.83 34.27 19.72
N GLU A 644 -33.64 34.58 20.22
CA GLU A 644 -33.42 35.32 21.45
C GLU A 644 -32.49 36.51 21.16
N GLU A 645 -32.92 37.71 21.53
CA GLU A 645 -32.16 38.94 21.38
C GLU A 645 -32.01 39.64 22.74
N ILE A 646 -30.80 40.06 23.07
CA ILE A 646 -30.50 40.83 24.28
C ILE A 646 -29.96 42.21 23.89
N ALA A 647 -30.60 43.26 24.44
CA ALA A 647 -30.14 44.64 24.35
C ALA A 647 -29.46 45.07 25.66
N GLU A 648 -28.44 45.93 25.57
CA GLU A 648 -27.56 46.36 26.67
C GLU A 648 -28.29 46.96 27.90
N LYS A 649 -29.55 47.39 27.74
CA LYS A 649 -30.39 48.04 28.78
C LYS A 649 -31.73 47.34 29.07
N ALA A 650 -31.99 46.18 28.46
CA ALA A 650 -33.28 45.49 28.61
C ALA A 650 -33.25 44.52 29.81
N GLN A 651 -34.23 44.61 30.72
CA GLN A 651 -34.37 43.66 31.83
C GLN A 651 -34.93 42.29 31.41
N ILE A 652 -35.44 42.15 30.17
CA ILE A 652 -36.00 40.89 29.64
C ILE A 652 -35.48 40.68 28.20
N PRO A 653 -34.91 39.50 27.86
CA PRO A 653 -34.55 39.15 26.49
C PRO A 653 -35.79 39.12 25.59
N GLY A 654 -35.72 39.74 24.42
CA GLY A 654 -36.73 39.59 23.37
C GLY A 654 -36.67 38.16 22.86
N LYS A 655 -37.72 37.37 23.10
CA LYS A 655 -37.76 35.94 22.73
C LYS A 655 -38.93 35.66 21.81
N ILE A 656 -38.65 35.05 20.67
CA ILE A 656 -39.66 34.64 19.67
C ILE A 656 -39.60 33.12 19.54
N THR A 657 -40.73 32.45 19.69
CA THR A 657 -40.83 30.98 19.54
C THR A 657 -41.78 30.58 18.42
N PHE A 658 -41.36 29.54 17.70
CA PHE A 658 -42.14 28.83 16.69
C PHE A 658 -42.21 27.39 17.19
N ASP A 659 -43.25 27.07 17.94
CA ASP A 659 -43.45 25.76 18.56
C ASP A 659 -44.25 24.84 17.64
N HIS A 660 -44.03 23.52 17.73
CA HIS A 660 -44.66 22.53 16.83
C HIS A 660 -44.48 22.85 15.34
N PHE A 661 -43.31 23.38 14.97
CA PHE A 661 -43.01 23.81 13.61
C PHE A 661 -42.94 22.63 12.64
N ASN A 662 -43.73 22.71 11.58
CA ASN A 662 -43.70 21.81 10.44
C ASN A 662 -43.53 22.63 9.16
N ALA A 663 -42.80 22.08 8.19
CA ALA A 663 -42.64 22.70 6.87
C ALA A 663 -42.48 21.66 5.77
N LYS A 664 -42.97 22.01 4.58
CA LYS A 664 -42.77 21.30 3.32
C LYS A 664 -42.13 22.26 2.33
N ILE A 665 -40.93 21.94 1.87
CA ILE A 665 -40.15 22.79 0.95
C ILE A 665 -39.89 22.01 -0.33
N ALA A 666 -40.52 22.43 -1.42
CA ALA A 666 -40.36 21.82 -2.73
C ALA A 666 -39.22 22.49 -3.53
N ASN A 667 -38.49 21.67 -4.28
CA ASN A 667 -37.51 22.06 -5.30
C ASN A 667 -36.36 22.97 -4.81
N VAL A 668 -35.79 22.74 -3.64
CA VAL A 668 -34.59 23.48 -3.20
C VAL A 668 -33.44 23.20 -4.16
N ASN A 669 -32.89 24.23 -4.80
CA ASN A 669 -32.00 24.04 -5.95
C ASN A 669 -30.96 25.16 -6.08
N SER A 670 -29.91 24.95 -6.89
CA SER A 670 -28.92 25.98 -7.24
C SER A 670 -29.07 26.55 -8.67
N ALA A 671 -30.16 26.21 -9.37
CA ALA A 671 -30.43 26.56 -10.77
C ALA A 671 -29.33 26.14 -11.77
N LYS A 672 -28.50 25.16 -11.42
CA LYS A 672 -27.35 24.67 -12.24
C LYS A 672 -27.57 23.30 -12.87
N MET A 673 -28.70 22.65 -12.57
CA MET A 673 -29.04 21.32 -13.10
C MET A 673 -30.08 21.46 -14.23
N LYS A 674 -29.71 21.04 -15.45
CA LYS A 674 -30.59 21.16 -16.62
C LYS A 674 -31.86 20.32 -16.45
N GLY A 675 -33.00 20.86 -16.87
CA GLY A 675 -34.29 20.17 -16.86
C GLY A 675 -34.97 20.04 -15.48
N LYS A 676 -34.42 20.68 -14.43
CA LYS A 676 -35.03 20.71 -13.09
C LYS A 676 -35.75 22.05 -12.84
N PRO A 677 -36.85 22.07 -12.07
CA PRO A 677 -37.53 23.32 -11.71
C PRO A 677 -36.67 24.18 -10.78
N THR A 678 -36.83 25.50 -10.89
CA THR A 678 -36.06 26.49 -10.12
C THR A 678 -36.89 27.25 -9.08
N LEU A 679 -38.23 27.17 -9.19
CA LEU A 679 -39.18 27.72 -8.22
C LEU A 679 -39.19 26.89 -6.94
N VAL A 680 -38.77 27.51 -5.84
CA VAL A 680 -38.88 26.98 -4.49
C VAL A 680 -40.25 27.38 -3.93
N LYS A 681 -40.95 26.42 -3.33
CA LYS A 681 -42.19 26.65 -2.57
C LYS A 681 -42.02 26.11 -1.16
N LEU A 682 -42.39 26.89 -0.17
CA LEU A 682 -42.35 26.56 1.24
C LEU A 682 -43.75 26.76 1.81
N ASP A 683 -44.30 25.70 2.38
CA ASP A 683 -45.53 25.71 3.14
C ASP A 683 -45.20 25.31 4.59
N SER A 684 -45.59 26.11 5.57
CA SER A 684 -45.30 25.82 6.98
C SER A 684 -46.47 26.13 7.89
N ASP A 685 -46.60 25.31 8.94
CA ASP A 685 -47.54 25.47 10.04
C ASP A 685 -46.80 25.40 11.38
N PHE A 686 -47.18 26.24 12.34
CA PHE A 686 -46.59 26.27 13.68
C PHE A 686 -47.50 27.00 14.67
N LYS A 687 -47.16 26.90 15.96
CA LYS A 687 -47.73 27.73 17.03
C LYS A 687 -46.76 28.86 17.37
N PHE A 688 -47.11 30.07 16.97
CA PHE A 688 -46.34 31.27 17.29
C PHE A 688 -46.52 31.62 18.76
N PHE A 689 -45.44 31.87 19.50
CA PHE A 689 -45.48 32.06 20.96
C PHE A 689 -46.14 30.93 21.76
N GLY A 690 -46.12 29.71 21.22
CA GLY A 690 -46.57 28.51 21.92
C GLY A 690 -48.03 28.13 21.67
N ASP A 691 -48.91 29.07 21.34
CA ASP A 691 -50.35 28.84 21.22
C ASP A 691 -51.00 29.37 19.92
N ALA A 692 -50.54 30.49 19.37
CA ALA A 692 -51.16 31.14 18.21
C ALA A 692 -50.92 30.36 16.91
N ALA A 693 -51.95 29.69 16.40
CA ALA A 693 -51.87 28.90 15.17
C ALA A 693 -51.49 29.79 13.98
N THR A 694 -50.42 29.43 13.29
CA THR A 694 -49.83 30.23 12.22
C THR A 694 -49.52 29.38 10.99
N ASP A 695 -50.01 29.82 9.84
CA ASP A 695 -49.74 29.25 8.53
C ASP A 695 -48.94 30.26 7.70
N VAL A 696 -47.89 29.83 7.01
CA VAL A 696 -47.08 30.67 6.11
C VAL A 696 -46.80 29.93 4.82
N HIS A 697 -47.07 30.59 3.69
CA HIS A 697 -46.70 30.11 2.36
C HIS A 697 -45.73 31.10 1.71
N TRP A 698 -44.59 30.61 1.26
CA TRP A 698 -43.54 31.43 0.68
C TRP A 698 -42.99 30.79 -0.59
N GLN A 699 -42.80 31.58 -1.63
CA GLN A 699 -42.21 31.11 -2.88
C GLN A 699 -41.26 32.13 -3.49
N PHE A 700 -40.21 31.63 -4.14
CA PHE A 700 -39.23 32.43 -4.87
C PHE A 700 -38.55 31.57 -5.94
N ASP A 701 -38.08 32.19 -7.01
CA ASP A 701 -37.37 31.50 -8.09
C ASP A 701 -35.85 31.71 -7.98
N VAL A 702 -35.10 30.62 -7.83
CA VAL A 702 -33.63 30.65 -7.75
C VAL A 702 -32.99 31.07 -9.08
N ALA A 703 -33.70 31.00 -10.20
CA ALA A 703 -33.23 31.53 -11.48
C ALA A 703 -33.49 33.03 -11.65
N ASN A 704 -34.45 33.61 -10.89
CA ASN A 704 -34.78 35.02 -10.99
C ASN A 704 -33.67 35.89 -10.34
N LYS A 705 -33.02 36.74 -11.13
CA LYS A 705 -31.89 37.58 -10.69
C LYS A 705 -32.31 38.83 -9.92
N ASN A 706 -33.58 39.23 -9.98
CA ASN A 706 -34.13 40.32 -9.17
C ASN A 706 -34.42 39.88 -7.72
N ASP A 707 -34.36 38.57 -7.47
CA ASP A 707 -34.69 37.94 -6.18
C ASP A 707 -36.15 38.17 -5.78
N ASP A 708 -37.08 38.17 -6.75
CA ASP A 708 -38.49 38.34 -6.46
C ASP A 708 -39.05 37.14 -5.67
N TYR A 709 -39.92 37.44 -4.71
CA TYR A 709 -40.61 36.47 -3.87
C TYR A 709 -42.06 36.88 -3.59
N ALA A 710 -42.89 35.91 -3.24
CA ALA A 710 -44.24 36.12 -2.71
C ALA A 710 -44.38 35.34 -1.41
N ILE A 711 -44.85 36.00 -0.36
CA ILE A 711 -45.06 35.43 0.97
C ILE A 711 -46.42 35.85 1.50
N ASN A 712 -47.20 34.87 1.92
CA ASN A 712 -48.43 35.11 2.65
C ASN A 712 -48.41 34.35 3.97
N GLY A 713 -49.10 34.88 4.96
CA GLY A 713 -49.17 34.25 6.27
C GLY A 713 -50.39 34.69 7.04
N THR A 714 -50.89 33.81 7.89
CA THR A 714 -52.01 34.08 8.80
C THR A 714 -51.65 33.64 10.20
N ILE A 715 -51.74 34.55 11.16
CA ILE A 715 -51.56 34.30 12.59
C ILE A 715 -52.95 34.40 13.24
N ARG A 716 -53.40 33.36 13.93
CA ARG A 716 -54.73 33.29 14.56
C ARG A 716 -54.63 33.37 16.07
N ASP A 717 -55.57 34.09 16.66
CA ASP A 717 -55.76 34.18 18.11
C ASP A 717 -54.47 34.55 18.88
N LEU A 718 -53.63 35.41 18.31
CA LEU A 718 -52.42 35.91 18.98
C LEU A 718 -52.82 36.70 20.22
N SER A 719 -52.32 36.29 21.39
CA SER A 719 -52.61 37.02 22.62
C SER A 719 -52.10 38.46 22.53
N VAL A 720 -52.88 39.39 23.08
CA VAL A 720 -52.51 40.81 23.08
C VAL A 720 -51.26 41.05 23.93
N GLU A 721 -51.00 40.22 24.95
CA GLU A 721 -49.74 40.22 25.69
C GLU A 721 -48.54 39.94 24.77
N ASN A 722 -48.60 38.86 23.98
CA ASN A 722 -47.55 38.52 23.02
C ASN A 722 -47.42 39.58 21.92
N ALA A 723 -48.53 40.11 21.40
CA ALA A 723 -48.51 41.22 20.44
C ALA A 723 -47.83 42.47 21.03
N ASN A 724 -48.08 42.77 22.31
CA ASN A 724 -47.49 43.90 23.03
C ASN A 724 -45.97 43.80 23.21
N LEU A 725 -45.38 42.61 23.20
CA LEU A 725 -43.92 42.42 23.16
C LEU A 725 -43.30 43.10 21.93
N PHE A 726 -44.09 43.28 20.88
CA PHE A 726 -43.63 43.83 19.61
C PHE A 726 -44.11 45.23 19.32
N VAL A 727 -45.36 45.58 19.60
CA VAL A 727 -45.83 46.92 19.25
C VAL A 727 -45.30 47.99 20.21
N ARG A 728 -45.04 47.64 21.48
CA ARG A 728 -44.56 48.59 22.50
C ARG A 728 -43.17 49.15 22.15
N PRO A 729 -42.13 48.34 21.85
CA PRO A 729 -40.79 48.87 21.55
C PRO A 729 -40.73 49.72 20.28
N TYR A 730 -41.57 49.42 19.28
CA TYR A 730 -41.47 50.01 17.95
C TYR A 730 -42.44 51.19 17.73
N LEU A 731 -43.66 51.11 18.24
CA LEU A 731 -44.70 52.14 18.04
C LEU A 731 -44.96 52.97 19.30
N ASN A 732 -44.41 52.57 20.46
CA ASN A 732 -44.73 53.17 21.76
C ASN A 732 -46.23 53.18 22.04
N VAL A 733 -46.92 52.10 21.66
CA VAL A 733 -48.33 51.87 21.98
C VAL A 733 -48.48 50.50 22.65
N SER A 734 -49.48 50.36 23.51
CA SER A 734 -49.98 49.06 23.92
C SER A 734 -51.36 48.82 23.35
N LEU A 735 -51.64 47.58 23.00
CA LEU A 735 -52.94 47.10 22.58
C LEU A 735 -53.64 46.47 23.79
N ASP A 736 -54.96 46.58 23.85
CA ASP A 736 -55.88 45.81 24.69
C ASP A 736 -57.05 45.32 23.82
N GLY A 737 -57.59 44.13 24.09
CA GLY A 737 -58.70 43.55 23.32
C GLY A 737 -58.46 42.09 22.91
N LYS A 738 -59.15 41.64 21.85
CA LYS A 738 -58.97 40.29 21.29
C LYS A 738 -58.56 40.36 19.82
N ILE A 739 -57.39 39.83 19.49
CA ILE A 739 -56.95 39.63 18.10
C ILE A 739 -57.52 38.29 17.63
N ASN A 740 -58.36 38.30 16.60
CA ASN A 740 -58.88 37.06 16.00
C ASN A 740 -57.91 36.53 14.95
N TYR A 741 -57.43 37.39 14.04
CA TYR A 741 -56.31 37.05 13.16
C TYR A 741 -55.59 38.28 12.60
N LEU A 742 -54.34 38.07 12.22
CA LEU A 742 -53.54 38.94 11.37
C LEU A 742 -53.15 38.16 10.12
N LYS A 743 -53.35 38.73 8.93
CA LYS A 743 -53.02 38.12 7.65
C LYS A 743 -52.27 39.10 6.77
N PHE A 744 -51.23 38.62 6.10
CA PHE A 744 -50.50 39.39 5.09
C PHE A 744 -50.38 38.59 3.79
N ASP A 745 -50.44 39.28 2.65
CA ASP A 745 -50.15 38.75 1.32
C ASP A 745 -49.21 39.73 0.61
N TYR A 746 -47.92 39.45 0.71
CA TYR A 746 -46.85 40.33 0.30
C TYR A 746 -46.06 39.78 -0.88
N LYS A 747 -45.60 40.69 -1.72
CA LYS A 747 -44.59 40.46 -2.75
C LYS A 747 -43.40 41.37 -2.48
N GLY A 748 -42.21 40.93 -2.86
CA GLY A 748 -41.02 41.73 -2.67
C GLY A 748 -39.85 41.23 -3.46
N ASN A 749 -38.73 41.91 -3.32
CA ASN A 749 -37.47 41.55 -3.93
C ASN A 749 -36.29 42.06 -3.10
N SER A 750 -35.08 42.06 -3.66
CA SER A 750 -33.87 42.55 -2.98
C SER A 750 -33.92 44.01 -2.50
N LYS A 751 -34.92 44.81 -2.91
CA LYS A 751 -35.03 46.24 -2.63
C LYS A 751 -36.27 46.66 -1.85
N LYS A 752 -37.37 45.90 -1.90
CA LYS A 752 -38.64 46.30 -1.27
C LYS A 752 -39.55 45.12 -0.91
N ILE A 753 -40.56 45.39 -0.10
CA ILE A 753 -41.68 44.50 0.23
C ILE A 753 -42.99 45.30 0.22
N GLY A 754 -44.08 44.71 -0.27
CA GLY A 754 -45.39 45.34 -0.22
C GLY A 754 -46.54 44.41 -0.60
N GLY A 755 -47.77 44.82 -0.33
CA GLY A 755 -48.98 44.05 -0.59
C GLY A 755 -50.08 44.31 0.44
N ASN A 756 -51.02 43.38 0.55
CA ASN A 756 -52.22 43.58 1.37
C ASN A 756 -52.04 43.05 2.78
N PHE A 757 -52.44 43.85 3.76
CA PHE A 757 -52.47 43.50 5.16
C PHE A 757 -53.90 43.55 5.71
N TYR A 758 -54.31 42.49 6.41
CA TYR A 758 -55.64 42.32 6.97
C TYR A 758 -55.53 42.06 8.47
N PHE A 759 -56.39 42.71 9.26
CA PHE A 759 -56.35 42.59 10.70
C PHE A 759 -57.77 42.52 11.28
N LYS A 760 -58.12 41.36 11.85
CA LYS A 760 -59.42 41.13 12.50
C LYS A 760 -59.27 41.13 14.01
N TYR A 761 -59.98 42.01 14.69
CA TYR A 761 -59.97 42.12 16.14
C TYR A 761 -61.35 42.50 16.69
N THR A 762 -61.51 42.33 18.01
CA THR A 762 -62.71 42.68 18.77
C THR A 762 -62.30 43.46 20.01
N ASP A 763 -63.05 44.50 20.35
CA ASP A 763 -62.82 45.39 21.50
C ASP A 763 -61.39 45.97 21.60
N MET A 764 -60.80 46.38 20.47
CA MET A 764 -59.41 46.86 20.42
C MET A 764 -59.27 48.30 20.92
N HIS A 765 -58.36 48.50 21.86
CA HIS A 765 -57.97 49.80 22.39
C HIS A 765 -56.47 50.01 22.20
N VAL A 766 -56.08 51.20 21.73
CA VAL A 766 -54.67 51.57 21.50
C VAL A 766 -54.26 52.63 22.52
N ASN A 767 -53.38 52.26 23.45
CA ASN A 767 -52.90 53.17 24.48
C ASN A 767 -51.53 53.71 24.10
N PHE A 768 -51.39 55.03 24.00
CA PHE A 768 -50.12 55.66 23.66
C PHE A 768 -49.23 55.77 24.90
N MET A 769 -47.99 55.30 24.80
CA MET A 769 -47.05 55.20 25.91
C MET A 769 -45.99 56.31 25.84
N ASN A 770 -45.59 56.83 27.00
CA ASN A 770 -44.50 57.80 27.08
C ASN A 770 -43.14 57.07 26.99
N LYS A 771 -42.35 57.43 25.95
CA LYS A 771 -41.02 56.88 25.65
C LYS A 771 -40.05 56.84 26.84
N ASN A 772 -40.14 57.79 27.78
CA ASN A 772 -39.18 57.95 28.87
C ASN A 772 -39.65 57.39 30.21
N THR A 773 -40.97 57.22 30.40
CA THR A 773 -41.55 56.86 31.71
C THR A 773 -42.40 55.58 31.69
N GLY A 774 -42.71 55.05 30.49
CA GLY A 774 -43.58 53.88 30.34
C GLY A 774 -45.03 54.08 30.80
N LYS A 775 -45.41 55.32 31.18
CA LYS A 775 -46.78 55.67 31.58
C LYS A 775 -47.62 56.07 30.39
N GLU A 776 -48.90 55.74 30.45
CA GLU A 776 -49.89 56.07 29.43
C GLU A 776 -50.06 57.60 29.25
N ARG A 777 -50.15 58.04 27.99
CA ARG A 777 -50.49 59.41 27.60
C ARG A 777 -52.02 59.53 27.45
N LYS A 778 -52.71 59.63 28.59
CA LYS A 778 -54.18 59.65 28.71
C LYS A 778 -54.90 60.54 27.68
N LEU A 779 -54.35 61.72 27.35
CA LEU A 779 -54.96 62.66 26.38
C LEU A 779 -54.83 62.18 24.92
N LEU A 780 -53.69 61.58 24.54
CA LEU A 780 -53.47 61.05 23.18
C LEU A 780 -54.15 59.69 22.98
N THR A 781 -54.19 58.86 24.02
CA THR A 781 -54.96 57.61 24.03
C THR A 781 -56.46 57.89 23.82
N ALA A 782 -57.02 58.88 24.53
CA ALA A 782 -58.43 59.24 24.40
C ALA A 782 -58.79 59.74 22.99
N ILE A 783 -57.90 60.49 22.33
CA ILE A 783 -58.12 60.97 20.94
C ILE A 783 -57.97 59.82 19.94
N ALA A 784 -56.95 58.98 20.10
CA ALA A 784 -56.73 57.86 19.19
C ALA A 784 -57.89 56.85 19.20
N ASN A 785 -58.40 56.49 20.38
CA ASN A 785 -59.52 55.56 20.52
C ASN A 785 -60.88 56.11 20.01
N ILE A 786 -60.97 57.39 19.65
CA ILE A 786 -62.14 57.93 18.91
C ILE A 786 -62.07 57.55 17.41
N PHE A 787 -60.85 57.43 16.87
CA PHE A 787 -60.61 57.11 15.46
C PHE A 787 -60.32 55.62 15.21
N VAL A 788 -59.84 54.89 16.22
CA VAL A 788 -59.72 53.43 16.19
C VAL A 788 -61.13 52.84 16.35
N LYS A 789 -61.57 52.04 15.37
CA LYS A 789 -62.81 51.27 15.50
C LYS A 789 -62.63 50.19 16.55
N ASN A 790 -63.58 50.04 17.48
CA ASN A 790 -63.56 48.99 18.51
C ASN A 790 -63.49 47.58 17.90
N ASP A 791 -64.16 47.36 16.76
CA ASP A 791 -64.17 46.10 16.04
C ASP A 791 -63.78 46.30 14.58
N SER A 792 -63.03 45.34 14.01
CA SER A 792 -62.76 45.31 12.57
C SER A 792 -63.48 44.15 11.89
N LYS A 793 -63.95 44.38 10.65
CA LYS A 793 -64.64 43.36 9.84
C LYS A 793 -63.68 42.26 9.36
N GLY A 794 -62.38 42.55 9.28
CA GLY A 794 -61.41 41.66 8.65
C GLY A 794 -61.58 41.67 7.13
N GLU A 795 -61.43 40.53 6.47
CA GLU A 795 -61.56 40.45 5.01
C GLU A 795 -62.99 40.85 4.54
N PRO A 796 -63.14 41.60 3.43
CA PRO A 796 -62.11 42.01 2.47
C PRO A 796 -61.36 43.32 2.82
N ASP A 797 -61.67 43.95 3.95
CA ASP A 797 -61.05 45.23 4.37
C ASP A 797 -59.55 45.03 4.66
N HIS A 798 -58.70 45.83 4.02
CA HIS A 798 -57.25 45.74 4.09
C HIS A 798 -56.59 47.11 4.00
N VAL A 799 -55.30 47.16 4.33
CA VAL A 799 -54.41 48.28 4.04
C VAL A 799 -53.28 47.83 3.14
N GLU A 800 -52.82 48.74 2.28
CA GLU A 800 -51.69 48.48 1.40
C GLU A 800 -50.37 48.87 2.07
N VAL A 801 -49.42 47.95 2.07
CA VAL A 801 -48.05 48.15 2.58
C VAL A 801 -47.11 48.31 1.40
N ASP A 802 -46.21 49.29 1.49
CA ASP A 802 -45.04 49.42 0.60
C ASP A 802 -43.87 49.91 1.46
N LYS A 803 -42.78 49.15 1.49
CA LYS A 803 -41.62 49.41 2.36
C LYS A 803 -40.32 49.07 1.65
N GLU A 804 -39.39 50.01 1.67
CA GLU A 804 -38.02 49.78 1.22
C GLU A 804 -37.28 48.82 2.17
N ARG A 805 -36.47 47.95 1.59
CA ARG A 805 -35.64 46.97 2.31
C ARG A 805 -34.29 47.61 2.64
N ASP A 806 -33.90 47.57 3.91
CA ASP A 806 -32.51 47.79 4.30
C ASP A 806 -31.65 46.59 3.85
N PRO A 807 -30.65 46.77 2.96
CA PRO A 807 -29.81 45.68 2.47
C PRO A 807 -28.89 45.08 3.54
N ASN A 808 -28.66 45.78 4.66
CA ASN A 808 -27.80 45.32 5.76
C ASN A 808 -28.58 44.50 6.80
N LYS A 809 -29.91 44.51 6.74
CA LYS A 809 -30.77 43.74 7.65
C LYS A 809 -31.32 42.47 6.98
N SER A 810 -31.74 41.51 7.80
CA SER A 810 -32.17 40.19 7.33
C SER A 810 -33.50 40.23 6.58
N PHE A 811 -33.80 39.18 5.80
CA PHE A 811 -35.13 39.00 5.20
C PHE A 811 -36.26 39.04 6.24
N PHE A 812 -36.05 38.42 7.41
CA PHE A 812 -37.04 38.39 8.48
C PHE A 812 -37.27 39.79 9.07
N ASN A 813 -36.23 40.63 9.16
CA ASN A 813 -36.39 42.03 9.54
C ASN A 813 -37.25 42.79 8.51
N THR A 814 -37.04 42.56 7.22
CA THR A 814 -37.87 43.18 6.17
C THR A 814 -39.34 42.74 6.28
N LEU A 815 -39.59 41.44 6.45
CA LEU A 815 -40.93 40.90 6.64
C LEU A 815 -41.59 41.51 7.88
N TRP A 816 -40.84 41.61 8.97
CA TRP A 816 -41.25 42.23 10.22
C TRP A 816 -41.66 43.70 10.02
N GLN A 817 -40.82 44.50 9.34
CA GLN A 817 -41.13 45.90 9.03
C GLN A 817 -42.39 46.04 8.17
N GLY A 818 -42.63 45.11 7.23
CA GLY A 818 -43.87 45.07 6.45
C GLY A 818 -45.11 44.79 7.31
N ILE A 819 -45.03 43.84 8.24
CA ILE A 819 -46.12 43.55 9.19
C ILE A 819 -46.39 44.77 10.09
N MET A 820 -45.34 45.40 10.59
CA MET A 820 -45.44 46.60 11.44
C MET A 820 -46.04 47.80 10.72
N GLU A 821 -45.67 48.03 9.46
CA GLU A 821 -46.26 49.09 8.64
C GLU A 821 -47.76 48.83 8.38
N GLY A 822 -48.13 47.56 8.13
CA GLY A 822 -49.53 47.15 7.99
C GLY A 822 -50.34 47.41 9.27
N LEU A 823 -49.82 46.98 10.42
CA LEU A 823 -50.44 47.26 11.73
C LEU A 823 -50.63 48.75 11.97
N LYS A 824 -49.59 49.56 11.69
CA LYS A 824 -49.63 51.00 11.85
C LYS A 824 -50.73 51.64 11.01
N LYS A 825 -50.81 51.31 9.71
CA LYS A 825 -51.83 51.87 8.79
C LYS A 825 -53.25 51.38 9.07
N TYR A 826 -53.40 50.19 9.66
CA TYR A 826 -54.72 49.64 9.99
C TYR A 826 -55.29 50.28 11.26
N LEU A 827 -54.41 50.61 12.22
CA LEU A 827 -54.78 51.18 13.52
C LEU A 827 -54.76 52.71 13.58
N ILE A 828 -54.01 53.39 12.70
CA ILE A 828 -53.83 54.85 12.65
C ILE A 828 -54.06 55.31 11.22
#